data_AF-A0A919PCD3-F1
#
_entry.id   AF-A0A919PCD3-F1
#
_cell.length_a   1.000
_cell.length_b   1.000
_cell.length_c   1.000
_cell.angle_alpha   90.00
_cell.angle_beta   90.00
_cell.angle_gamma   90.00
#
_symmetry.space_group_name_H-M   'P 1'
#
loop_
_entity.id
_entity.type
_entity.pdbx_description
1 polymer ?
#
loop_
_entity_poly.entity_id
_entity_poly.type
_entity_poly.pdbx_seq_one_letter_code
_entity_poly.pdbx_strand_id
1 'polypeptide(L)'
;MSAVDRVAEGLLRLAARRWPADVRAEQAREWAAELHELRTEPGPGAGRRALGQLRFALSLAAASPVEDEDGVPRGWREGLPGAGRALQPMAVLVVFGILMAGPGGSILRTAGEWILGLCGVEVRRPVGTAVTVATSLPPLLIGTLLAWWLGRRRPVRWAGLRRLGTAGPAAVAPVALAVSFVVLVVGVQSALAPPGNTLAVSLCVGATAWTLLAAALAVGVVRLARWRWLAAALALIGTPLVVELAIAAAVLPGILTSGAGPSRALGWAPSLVSGQPFTADSGSWQLTPDALALFNATSMFPAYLLLLTGIAVGYGLGAARPGRRHPEPLPAADHATLRLLPVAAVAGVVAQLAGVLTWAYTLAVLTPELPLIGQRAPMPGGDGELYMWGAELRWAGITLGALSLVLAAADRRAAPLAAAMQTVVLLVADGILARADAAGPDGLRIALTVAAAAAALSWGIAGRRGGADALAARRRLGWTAVTAACCGPILFAQGTPAVNHPFLPSGLAGATATLAAMFAVVAVQAAAAARPVALTPVRLAVLTVAPAVLLGAGGALTGAGVSNDVTGGGLLLSAPMMVLAAGILRGRRARSAIWITLVLASPALSALVGAAALILSMFVANLLFAVAGSSWAADGLSLLPGAVVLALIAGVAAARTLIRPGPDPLTSQHPDTSMHLCQN
;
A
#
# COMPACT_ATOMS: atom_id res chain seq x y z
N MET A 1 20.30 -16.23 -22.14
CA MET A 1 19.13 -15.34 -21.92
C MET A 1 18.51 -15.64 -20.58
N SER A 2 18.34 -14.64 -19.72
CA SER A 2 17.66 -14.78 -18.42
C SER A 2 16.13 -14.89 -18.58
N ALA A 3 15.41 -15.27 -17.52
CA ALA A 3 13.94 -15.23 -17.52
C ALA A 3 13.41 -13.80 -17.74
N VAL A 4 14.12 -12.80 -17.20
CA VAL A 4 13.80 -11.38 -17.36
C VAL A 4 13.92 -10.96 -18.82
N ASP A 5 14.98 -11.39 -19.52
CA ASP A 5 15.16 -11.09 -20.94
C ASP A 5 14.00 -11.61 -21.79
N ARG A 6 13.53 -12.82 -21.51
CA ARG A 6 12.40 -13.43 -22.22
C ARG A 6 11.11 -12.64 -22.01
N VAL A 7 10.86 -12.18 -20.78
CA VAL A 7 9.67 -11.37 -20.46
C VAL A 7 9.75 -9.98 -21.10
N ALA A 8 10.90 -9.31 -20.97
CA ALA A 8 11.11 -7.98 -21.54
C ALA A 8 10.99 -7.99 -23.07
N GLU A 9 11.59 -8.96 -23.75
CA GLU A 9 11.44 -9.13 -25.21
C GLU A 9 10.01 -9.50 -25.60
N GLY A 10 9.32 -10.33 -24.81
CA GLY A 10 7.91 -10.63 -25.03
C GLY A 10 7.04 -9.37 -24.98
N LEU A 11 7.28 -8.51 -23.98
CA LEU A 11 6.60 -7.22 -23.83
C LEU A 11 6.96 -6.23 -24.93
N LEU A 12 8.23 -6.17 -25.38
CA LEU A 12 8.63 -5.35 -26.52
C LEU A 12 8.00 -5.81 -27.83
N ARG A 13 7.94 -7.14 -28.09
CA ARG A 13 7.23 -7.67 -29.25
C ARG A 13 5.75 -7.34 -29.20
N LEU A 14 5.13 -7.43 -28.01
CA LEU A 14 3.75 -7.00 -27.80
C LEU A 14 3.60 -5.50 -28.06
N ALA A 15 4.59 -4.70 -27.69
CA ALA A 15 4.60 -3.26 -27.94
C ALA A 15 4.74 -2.93 -29.42
N ALA A 16 5.73 -3.50 -30.11
CA ALA A 16 6.01 -3.23 -31.52
C ALA A 16 4.87 -3.68 -32.43
N ARG A 17 4.21 -4.80 -32.10
CA ARG A 17 3.02 -5.27 -32.84
C ARG A 17 1.87 -4.26 -32.87
N ARG A 18 1.89 -3.23 -31.99
CA ARG A 18 0.89 -2.15 -31.96
C ARG A 18 1.25 -0.95 -32.84
N TRP A 19 2.37 -1.00 -33.55
CA TRP A 19 2.80 0.07 -34.47
C TRP A 19 2.59 -0.34 -35.94
N PRO A 20 2.36 0.63 -36.85
CA PRO A 20 2.20 0.40 -38.30
C PRO A 20 3.34 -0.42 -38.91
N ALA A 21 3.10 -1.22 -39.95
CA ALA A 21 4.09 -2.17 -40.47
C ALA A 21 5.36 -1.50 -40.99
N ASP A 22 5.22 -0.30 -41.53
CA ASP A 22 6.25 0.60 -42.03
C ASP A 22 7.21 1.08 -40.92
N VAL A 23 6.69 1.50 -39.76
CA VAL A 23 7.53 1.96 -38.61
C VAL A 23 7.76 0.87 -37.55
N ARG A 24 7.05 -0.25 -37.58
CA ARG A 24 7.15 -1.34 -36.59
C ARG A 24 8.53 -1.91 -36.53
N ALA A 25 9.14 -2.17 -37.69
CA ALA A 25 10.49 -2.71 -37.74
C ALA A 25 11.50 -1.71 -37.20
N GLU A 26 11.30 -0.43 -37.45
CA GLU A 26 12.13 0.66 -36.95
C GLU A 26 12.00 0.82 -35.44
N GLN A 27 10.78 1.00 -34.90
CA GLN A 27 10.52 1.11 -33.47
C GLN A 27 10.92 -0.15 -32.69
N ALA A 28 10.72 -1.34 -33.25
CA ALA A 28 11.20 -2.58 -32.64
C ALA A 28 12.73 -2.60 -32.55
N ARG A 29 13.44 -2.10 -33.58
CA ARG A 29 14.91 -1.99 -33.57
C ARG A 29 15.37 -0.94 -32.57
N GLU A 30 14.73 0.23 -32.54
CA GLU A 30 15.04 1.31 -31.59
C GLU A 30 14.85 0.84 -30.14
N TRP A 31 13.71 0.26 -29.78
CA TRP A 31 13.51 -0.19 -28.40
C TRP A 31 14.31 -1.43 -28.05
N ALA A 32 14.63 -2.30 -29.03
CA ALA A 32 15.56 -3.39 -28.79
C ALA A 32 16.98 -2.86 -28.53
N ALA A 33 17.37 -1.78 -29.21
CA ALA A 33 18.63 -1.08 -28.95
C ALA A 33 18.62 -0.42 -27.57
N GLU A 34 17.55 0.29 -27.19
CA GLU A 34 17.40 0.86 -25.83
C GLU A 34 17.37 -0.23 -24.75
N LEU A 35 16.69 -1.35 -24.98
CA LEU A 35 16.72 -2.48 -24.05
C LEU A 35 18.10 -3.13 -23.98
N HIS A 36 18.84 -3.17 -25.08
CA HIS A 36 20.23 -3.63 -25.11
C HIS A 36 21.16 -2.67 -24.37
N GLU A 37 20.97 -1.37 -24.51
CA GLU A 37 21.69 -0.35 -23.76
C GLU A 37 21.42 -0.51 -22.26
N LEU A 38 20.16 -0.70 -21.83
CA LEU A 38 19.81 -1.02 -20.43
C LEU A 38 20.38 -2.38 -19.97
N ARG A 39 20.76 -3.29 -20.86
CA ARG A 39 21.42 -4.57 -20.53
C ARG A 39 22.93 -4.41 -20.35
N THR A 40 23.55 -3.56 -21.15
CA THR A 40 25.01 -3.36 -21.18
C THR A 40 25.45 -2.16 -20.36
N GLU A 41 24.52 -1.32 -19.89
CA GLU A 41 24.78 -0.13 -19.10
C GLU A 41 25.72 -0.49 -17.92
N PRO A 42 26.96 0.04 -17.93
CA PRO A 42 27.92 -0.22 -16.87
C PRO A 42 27.43 0.49 -15.61
N GLY A 43 26.70 -0.27 -14.79
CA GLY A 43 25.84 0.30 -13.77
C GLY A 43 25.10 -0.75 -12.95
N PRO A 44 24.26 -0.28 -12.01
CA PRO A 44 24.03 -0.90 -10.71
C PRO A 44 23.40 -2.28 -10.83
N GLY A 45 23.99 -3.27 -10.14
CA GLY A 45 23.50 -4.62 -9.80
C GLY A 45 22.48 -5.32 -10.72
N ALA A 46 22.71 -6.61 -11.03
CA ALA A 46 21.84 -7.41 -11.91
C ALA A 46 20.32 -7.26 -11.66
N GLY A 47 19.89 -7.10 -10.41
CA GLY A 47 18.48 -6.88 -10.06
C GLY A 47 17.90 -5.51 -10.47
N ARG A 48 18.65 -4.40 -10.30
CA ARG A 48 18.19 -3.07 -10.75
C ARG A 48 18.13 -3.01 -12.27
N ARG A 49 19.09 -3.66 -12.92
CA ARG A 49 19.11 -3.83 -14.37
C ARG A 49 17.88 -4.59 -14.87
N ALA A 50 17.57 -5.72 -14.23
CA ALA A 50 16.36 -6.50 -14.50
C ALA A 50 15.07 -5.67 -14.30
N LEU A 51 14.97 -4.91 -13.21
CA LEU A 51 13.82 -4.05 -12.95
C LEU A 51 13.71 -2.91 -13.97
N GLY A 52 14.83 -2.32 -14.38
CA GLY A 52 14.90 -1.28 -15.40
C GLY A 52 14.38 -1.78 -16.74
N GLN A 53 14.85 -2.95 -17.18
CA GLN A 53 14.39 -3.64 -18.37
C GLN A 53 12.88 -3.93 -18.33
N LEU A 54 12.38 -4.51 -17.22
CA LEU A 54 10.96 -4.81 -17.07
C LEU A 54 10.10 -3.55 -17.01
N ARG A 55 10.54 -2.51 -16.30
CA ARG A 55 9.81 -1.24 -16.21
C ARG A 55 9.74 -0.55 -17.56
N PHE A 56 10.85 -0.52 -18.30
CA PHE A 56 10.90 0.02 -19.66
C PHE A 56 9.93 -0.73 -20.58
N ALA A 57 10.09 -2.06 -20.68
CA ALA A 57 9.26 -2.90 -21.53
C ALA A 57 7.77 -2.84 -21.11
N LEU A 58 7.46 -2.80 -19.81
CA LEU A 58 6.10 -2.66 -19.30
C LEU A 58 5.52 -1.27 -19.55
N SER A 59 6.33 -0.22 -19.46
CA SER A 59 5.90 1.15 -19.75
C SER A 59 5.52 1.30 -21.22
N LEU A 60 6.33 0.76 -22.14
CA LEU A 60 5.99 0.67 -23.55
C LEU A 60 4.77 -0.22 -23.77
N ALA A 61 4.69 -1.38 -23.11
CA ALA A 61 3.53 -2.27 -23.13
C ALA A 61 2.23 -1.57 -22.67
N ALA A 62 2.31 -0.67 -21.70
CA ALA A 62 1.17 0.01 -21.09
C ALA A 62 0.87 1.40 -21.67
N ALA A 63 1.81 1.99 -22.40
CA ALA A 63 1.63 3.28 -23.05
C ALA A 63 0.42 3.23 -24.00
N SER A 64 -0.37 4.31 -24.01
CA SER A 64 -1.38 4.49 -25.05
C SER A 64 -0.63 4.66 -26.37
N PRO A 65 -1.08 4.04 -27.47
CA PRO A 65 -0.56 4.40 -28.79
C PRO A 65 -0.73 5.92 -28.96
N VAL A 66 0.29 6.57 -29.51
CA VAL A 66 0.18 7.95 -29.97
C VAL A 66 -0.93 7.96 -31.02
N GLU A 67 -1.90 8.86 -30.84
CA GLU A 67 -2.91 9.09 -31.86
C GLU A 67 -2.21 9.85 -32.98
N ASP A 68 -2.26 9.32 -34.20
CA ASP A 68 -1.78 9.98 -35.41
C ASP A 68 -2.43 11.37 -35.56
N GLU A 69 -1.90 12.24 -36.42
CA GLU A 69 -2.57 13.52 -36.76
C GLU A 69 -3.99 13.28 -37.34
N ASP A 70 -4.24 12.08 -37.86
CA ASP A 70 -5.56 11.58 -38.26
C ASP A 70 -6.39 10.92 -37.13
N GLY A 71 -5.87 10.87 -35.90
CA GLY A 71 -6.58 10.39 -34.70
C GLY A 71 -6.76 8.87 -34.59
N VAL A 72 -6.02 8.06 -35.36
CA VAL A 72 -6.23 6.60 -35.43
C VAL A 72 -5.09 5.81 -34.75
N PRO A 73 -5.25 5.39 -33.47
CA PRO A 73 -4.32 4.46 -32.84
C PRO A 73 -4.54 3.02 -33.37
N ARG A 74 -3.53 2.47 -34.07
CA ARG A 74 -3.58 1.14 -34.72
C ARG A 74 -3.17 -0.01 -33.76
N GLY A 75 -3.82 -1.18 -33.79
CA GLY A 75 -3.72 -2.27 -32.77
C GLY A 75 -5.02 -3.09 -32.63
N TRP A 76 -5.24 -3.94 -31.60
CA TRP A 76 -6.53 -4.68 -31.39
C TRP A 76 -7.79 -3.79 -31.36
N ARG A 77 -7.60 -2.47 -31.27
CA ARG A 77 -8.60 -1.40 -31.44
C ARG A 77 -9.05 -1.18 -32.89
N GLU A 78 -8.29 -1.64 -33.90
CA GLU A 78 -8.63 -1.63 -35.33
C GLU A 78 -9.47 -2.81 -35.77
N GLY A 79 -9.27 -3.99 -35.17
CA GLY A 79 -10.09 -5.16 -35.48
C GLY A 79 -11.56 -4.96 -35.13
N LEU A 80 -11.85 -4.02 -34.21
CA LEU A 80 -13.19 -3.59 -33.82
C LEU A 80 -13.18 -2.09 -33.47
N PRO A 81 -13.27 -1.19 -34.47
CA PRO A 81 -13.27 0.26 -34.27
C PRO A 81 -14.35 0.65 -33.24
N GLY A 82 -13.96 1.39 -32.20
CA GLY A 82 -14.84 1.77 -31.09
C GLY A 82 -15.04 0.71 -30.00
N ALA A 83 -15.01 -0.58 -30.31
CA ALA A 83 -15.17 -1.64 -29.31
C ALA A 83 -13.96 -1.73 -28.37
N GLY A 84 -12.74 -1.46 -28.84
CA GLY A 84 -11.55 -1.53 -27.99
C GLY A 84 -11.53 -0.50 -26.85
N ARG A 85 -11.94 0.75 -27.12
CA ARG A 85 -12.14 1.78 -26.06
C ARG A 85 -13.33 1.42 -25.15
N ALA A 86 -14.37 0.84 -25.73
CA ALA A 86 -15.56 0.40 -25.01
C ALA A 86 -15.27 -0.78 -24.05
N LEU A 87 -14.43 -1.73 -24.46
CA LEU A 87 -14.09 -2.96 -23.72
C LEU A 87 -12.94 -2.76 -22.74
N GLN A 88 -12.13 -1.70 -22.87
CA GLN A 88 -10.99 -1.46 -21.97
C GLN A 88 -11.38 -1.45 -20.47
N PRO A 89 -12.46 -0.79 -20.02
CA PRO A 89 -12.88 -0.88 -18.62
C PRO A 89 -13.25 -2.30 -18.19
N MET A 90 -13.83 -3.10 -19.10
CA MET A 90 -14.19 -4.50 -18.85
C MET A 90 -12.93 -5.35 -18.68
N ALA A 91 -11.96 -5.22 -19.58
CA ALA A 91 -10.68 -5.93 -19.47
C ALA A 91 -9.94 -5.58 -18.18
N VAL A 92 -9.94 -4.30 -17.79
CA VAL A 92 -9.33 -3.86 -16.52
C VAL A 92 -10.08 -4.44 -15.33
N LEU A 93 -11.42 -4.50 -15.37
CA LEU A 93 -12.23 -5.16 -14.35
C LEU A 93 -11.97 -6.66 -14.27
N VAL A 94 -11.78 -7.35 -15.40
CA VAL A 94 -11.42 -8.77 -15.43
C VAL A 94 -10.08 -9.00 -14.73
N VAL A 95 -9.03 -8.26 -15.15
CA VAL A 95 -7.70 -8.38 -14.54
C VAL A 95 -7.74 -8.02 -13.06
N PHE A 96 -8.46 -6.95 -12.71
CA PHE A 96 -8.63 -6.55 -11.32
C PHE A 96 -9.35 -7.62 -10.49
N GLY A 97 -10.40 -8.24 -11.03
CA GLY A 97 -11.11 -9.36 -10.42
C GLY A 97 -10.20 -10.56 -10.19
N ILE A 98 -9.39 -10.95 -11.19
CA ILE A 98 -8.42 -12.05 -11.06
C ILE A 98 -7.37 -11.73 -9.98
N LEU A 99 -6.82 -10.52 -9.96
CA LEU A 99 -5.82 -10.13 -8.96
C LEU A 99 -6.39 -10.09 -7.55
N MET A 100 -7.61 -9.54 -7.38
CA MET A 100 -8.26 -9.43 -6.08
C MET A 100 -8.79 -10.76 -5.57
N ALA A 101 -9.34 -11.61 -6.45
CA ALA A 101 -9.80 -12.94 -6.06
C ALA A 101 -8.64 -13.95 -5.95
N GLY A 102 -7.50 -13.73 -6.61
CA GLY A 102 -6.34 -14.61 -6.51
C GLY A 102 -5.29 -14.13 -5.51
N PRO A 103 -4.11 -13.71 -5.99
CA PRO A 103 -2.96 -13.42 -5.13
C PRO A 103 -3.23 -12.27 -4.15
N GLY A 104 -3.88 -11.20 -4.60
CA GLY A 104 -4.20 -10.05 -3.76
C GLY A 104 -5.15 -10.40 -2.62
N GLY A 105 -6.20 -11.18 -2.92
CA GLY A 105 -7.16 -11.66 -1.92
C GLY A 105 -6.51 -12.59 -0.90
N SER A 106 -5.66 -13.51 -1.38
CA SER A 106 -4.90 -14.41 -0.50
C SER A 106 -4.01 -13.65 0.47
N ILE A 107 -3.21 -12.69 -0.02
CA ILE A 107 -2.33 -11.85 0.81
C ILE A 107 -3.15 -11.08 1.86
N LEU A 108 -4.25 -10.46 1.46
CA LEU A 108 -5.10 -9.68 2.36
C LEU A 108 -5.81 -10.55 3.39
N ARG A 109 -6.20 -11.77 3.01
CA ARG A 109 -6.80 -12.74 3.92
C ARG A 109 -5.78 -13.26 4.93
N THR A 110 -4.58 -13.62 4.49
CA THR A 110 -3.48 -14.01 5.39
C THR A 110 -3.13 -12.89 6.37
N ALA A 111 -3.15 -11.64 5.92
CA ALA A 111 -3.00 -10.50 6.82
C ALA A 111 -4.15 -10.42 7.85
N GLY A 112 -5.39 -10.69 7.44
CA GLY A 112 -6.54 -10.76 8.34
C GLY A 112 -6.44 -11.90 9.37
N GLU A 113 -6.05 -13.10 8.93
CA GLU A 113 -5.79 -14.26 9.79
C GLU A 113 -4.69 -13.96 10.81
N TRP A 114 -3.62 -13.31 10.36
CA TRP A 114 -2.52 -12.89 11.23
C TRP A 114 -2.97 -11.85 12.27
N ILE A 115 -3.76 -10.85 11.89
CA ILE A 115 -4.33 -9.86 12.82
C ILE A 115 -5.21 -10.53 13.87
N LEU A 116 -6.08 -11.45 13.44
CA LEU A 116 -6.93 -12.20 14.39
C LEU A 116 -6.07 -13.05 15.34
N GLY A 117 -5.00 -13.66 14.83
CA GLY A 117 -4.02 -14.37 15.67
C GLY A 117 -3.37 -13.47 16.71
N LEU A 118 -2.99 -12.25 16.36
CA LEU A 118 -2.47 -11.25 17.31
C LEU A 118 -3.51 -10.87 18.38
N CYS A 119 -4.80 -10.99 18.10
CA CYS A 119 -5.88 -10.77 19.07
C CYS A 119 -6.21 -12.02 19.90
N GLY A 120 -5.39 -13.07 19.86
CA GLY A 120 -5.63 -14.33 20.57
C GLY A 120 -6.75 -15.18 19.95
N VAL A 121 -7.22 -14.84 18.74
CA VAL A 121 -8.21 -15.64 18.02
C VAL A 121 -7.46 -16.70 17.22
N GLU A 122 -7.33 -17.89 17.81
CA GLU A 122 -6.72 -19.03 17.11
C GLU A 122 -7.57 -19.45 15.90
N VAL A 123 -7.03 -19.26 14.69
CA VAL A 123 -7.64 -19.73 13.44
C VAL A 123 -7.31 -21.23 13.25
N ARG A 124 -7.83 -22.11 14.11
CA ARG A 124 -7.68 -23.58 13.95
C ARG A 124 -8.66 -24.10 12.91
N ARG A 125 -8.20 -24.45 11.71
CA ARG A 125 -9.07 -25.08 10.69
C ARG A 125 -9.79 -26.31 11.28
N PRO A 126 -11.11 -26.49 11.06
CA PRO A 126 -11.96 -25.74 10.14
C PRO A 126 -12.86 -24.75 10.90
N VAL A 127 -12.37 -23.55 11.24
CA VAL A 127 -13.20 -22.57 11.98
C VAL A 127 -14.37 -22.09 11.11
N GLY A 128 -15.53 -21.96 11.76
CA GLY A 128 -16.79 -21.55 11.14
C GLY A 128 -16.77 -20.21 10.41
N THR A 129 -17.82 -20.01 9.64
CA THR A 129 -18.23 -18.79 8.92
C THR A 129 -17.81 -17.45 9.51
N ALA A 130 -17.89 -17.24 10.83
CA ALA A 130 -17.51 -15.97 11.45
C ALA A 130 -16.05 -15.59 11.17
N VAL A 131 -15.13 -16.57 11.22
CA VAL A 131 -13.72 -16.34 10.92
C VAL A 131 -13.50 -16.18 9.42
N THR A 132 -14.20 -16.93 8.57
CA THR A 132 -14.17 -16.74 7.11
C THR A 132 -14.66 -15.34 6.71
N VAL A 133 -15.71 -14.85 7.35
CA VAL A 133 -16.24 -13.49 7.13
C VAL A 133 -15.25 -12.45 7.64
N ALA A 134 -14.70 -12.61 8.84
CA ALA A 134 -13.73 -11.68 9.43
C ALA A 134 -12.44 -11.59 8.59
N THR A 135 -11.89 -12.71 8.15
CA THR A 135 -10.68 -12.79 7.33
C THR A 135 -10.91 -12.32 5.88
N SER A 136 -12.15 -12.38 5.39
CA SER A 136 -12.55 -11.86 4.07
C SER A 136 -12.89 -10.37 4.09
N LEU A 137 -13.01 -9.75 5.26
CA LEU A 137 -13.36 -8.33 5.39
C LEU A 137 -12.28 -7.39 4.80
N PRO A 138 -10.97 -7.56 5.06
CA PRO A 138 -9.94 -6.73 4.45
C PRO A 138 -9.94 -6.75 2.90
N PRO A 139 -9.92 -7.91 2.21
CA PRO A 139 -9.98 -7.92 0.76
C PRO A 139 -11.30 -7.32 0.24
N LEU A 140 -12.43 -7.56 0.93
CA LEU A 140 -13.71 -6.98 0.55
C LEU A 140 -13.67 -5.44 0.61
N LEU A 141 -13.20 -4.87 1.71
CA LEU A 141 -13.14 -3.41 1.90
C LEU A 141 -12.19 -2.75 0.89
N ILE A 142 -10.96 -3.27 0.75
CA ILE A 142 -9.97 -2.72 -0.17
C ILE A 142 -10.43 -2.90 -1.61
N GLY A 143 -10.89 -4.09 -1.98
CA GLY A 143 -11.41 -4.39 -3.31
C GLY A 143 -12.54 -3.45 -3.70
N THR A 144 -13.51 -3.25 -2.80
CA THR A 144 -14.64 -2.33 -3.00
C THR A 144 -14.16 -0.88 -3.17
N LEU A 145 -13.21 -0.41 -2.37
CA LEU A 145 -12.66 0.95 -2.46
C LEU A 145 -11.87 1.20 -3.75
N LEU A 146 -11.02 0.25 -4.14
CA LEU A 146 -10.26 0.30 -5.38
C LEU A 146 -11.17 0.22 -6.60
N ALA A 147 -12.19 -0.63 -6.56
CA ALA A 147 -13.22 -0.73 -7.59
C ALA A 147 -14.01 0.58 -7.72
N TRP A 148 -14.39 1.20 -6.60
CA TRP A 148 -15.01 2.52 -6.58
C TRP A 148 -14.11 3.58 -7.23
N TRP A 149 -12.81 3.59 -6.90
CA TRP A 149 -11.86 4.49 -7.54
C TRP A 149 -11.75 4.22 -9.05
N LEU A 150 -11.70 2.94 -9.44
CA LEU A 150 -11.61 2.52 -10.83
C LEU A 150 -12.86 2.95 -11.62
N GLY A 151 -14.06 2.75 -11.08
CA GLY A 151 -15.32 3.16 -11.70
C GLY A 151 -15.40 4.66 -11.91
N ARG A 152 -14.82 5.47 -11.01
CA ARG A 152 -14.71 6.92 -11.20
C ARG A 152 -13.78 7.32 -12.33
N ARG A 153 -12.70 6.55 -12.55
CA ARG A 153 -11.65 6.87 -13.53
C ARG A 153 -11.95 6.33 -14.91
N ARG A 154 -12.56 5.14 -14.99
CA ARG A 154 -12.80 4.40 -16.22
C ARG A 154 -14.22 3.79 -16.23
N PRO A 155 -15.29 4.59 -16.19
CA PRO A 155 -16.64 4.05 -16.27
C PRO A 155 -16.90 3.40 -17.64
N VAL A 156 -17.63 2.28 -17.66
CA VAL A 156 -18.13 1.67 -18.91
C VAL A 156 -19.19 2.61 -19.51
N ARG A 157 -18.96 3.12 -20.71
CA ARG A 157 -19.89 4.02 -21.42
C ARG A 157 -20.25 3.43 -22.77
N TRP A 158 -21.22 2.52 -22.79
CA TRP A 158 -21.74 1.95 -24.03
C TRP A 158 -23.03 2.64 -24.46
N ALA A 159 -23.22 2.83 -25.76
CA ALA A 159 -24.41 3.48 -26.30
C ALA A 159 -25.70 2.75 -25.90
N GLY A 160 -25.70 1.41 -25.91
CA GLY A 160 -26.84 0.60 -25.47
C GLY A 160 -27.20 0.74 -23.98
N LEU A 161 -26.24 1.11 -23.13
CA LEU A 161 -26.46 1.31 -21.69
C LEU A 161 -27.05 2.69 -21.37
N ARG A 162 -27.21 3.59 -22.35
CA ARG A 162 -27.79 4.93 -22.12
C ARG A 162 -29.18 4.87 -21.50
N ARG A 163 -29.99 3.84 -21.83
CA ARG A 163 -31.32 3.62 -21.22
C ARG A 163 -31.26 3.35 -19.72
N LEU A 164 -30.15 2.78 -19.23
CA LEU A 164 -29.93 2.53 -17.81
C LEU A 164 -29.32 3.73 -17.07
N GLY A 165 -28.97 4.81 -17.78
CA GLY A 165 -28.42 6.04 -17.22
C GLY A 165 -27.13 5.78 -16.41
N THR A 166 -27.04 6.36 -15.22
CA THR A 166 -25.91 6.22 -14.30
C THR A 166 -25.75 4.81 -13.73
N ALA A 167 -26.76 3.94 -13.85
CA ALA A 167 -26.71 2.56 -13.38
C ALA A 167 -26.15 1.57 -14.41
N GLY A 168 -25.99 1.98 -15.68
CA GLY A 168 -25.45 1.12 -16.75
C GLY A 168 -24.12 0.43 -16.40
N PRO A 169 -23.10 1.16 -15.89
CA PRO A 169 -21.83 0.54 -15.49
C PRO A 169 -21.98 -0.50 -14.36
N ALA A 170 -22.94 -0.30 -13.46
CA ALA A 170 -23.20 -1.21 -12.34
C ALA A 170 -23.84 -2.52 -12.81
N ALA A 171 -24.68 -2.48 -13.84
CA ALA A 171 -25.29 -3.66 -14.43
C ALA A 171 -24.26 -4.55 -15.15
N VAL A 172 -23.23 -3.95 -15.73
CA VAL A 172 -22.28 -4.64 -16.60
C VAL A 172 -21.03 -5.14 -15.85
N ALA A 173 -20.66 -4.52 -14.74
CA ALA A 173 -19.49 -4.93 -13.96
C ALA A 173 -19.52 -6.41 -13.50
N PRO A 174 -20.64 -6.98 -13.02
CA PRO A 174 -20.73 -8.39 -12.69
C PRO A 174 -20.37 -9.32 -13.85
N VAL A 175 -20.71 -8.98 -15.09
CA VAL A 175 -20.37 -9.80 -16.26
C VAL A 175 -18.85 -9.92 -16.44
N ALA A 176 -18.11 -8.81 -16.30
CA ALA A 176 -16.64 -8.83 -16.36
C ALA A 176 -16.04 -9.64 -15.19
N LEU A 177 -16.61 -9.50 -14.00
CA LEU A 177 -16.12 -10.19 -12.81
C LEU A 177 -16.45 -11.69 -12.83
N ALA A 178 -17.54 -12.10 -13.48
CA ALA A 178 -17.88 -13.50 -13.69
C ALA A 178 -16.83 -14.21 -14.56
N VAL A 179 -16.30 -13.53 -15.59
CA VAL A 179 -15.17 -14.04 -16.37
C VAL A 179 -13.94 -14.24 -15.48
N SER A 180 -13.69 -13.32 -14.55
CA SER A 180 -12.58 -13.43 -13.59
C SER A 180 -12.73 -14.67 -12.69
N PHE A 181 -13.94 -14.88 -12.18
CA PHE A 181 -14.30 -16.02 -11.36
C PHE A 181 -14.12 -17.34 -12.11
N VAL A 182 -14.66 -17.43 -13.34
CA VAL A 182 -14.53 -18.64 -14.17
C VAL A 182 -13.06 -18.94 -14.47
N VAL A 183 -12.27 -17.95 -14.88
CA VAL A 183 -10.83 -18.14 -15.17
C VAL A 183 -10.08 -18.64 -13.94
N LEU A 184 -10.35 -18.06 -12.76
CA LEU A 184 -9.66 -18.42 -11.54
C LEU A 184 -10.06 -19.81 -11.06
N VAL A 185 -11.36 -20.11 -11.03
CA VAL A 185 -11.84 -21.41 -10.54
C VAL A 185 -11.50 -22.54 -11.51
N VAL A 186 -11.73 -22.35 -12.82
CA VAL A 186 -11.35 -23.36 -13.83
C VAL A 186 -9.84 -23.54 -13.86
N GLY A 187 -9.06 -22.46 -13.79
CA GLY A 187 -7.59 -22.51 -13.79
C GLY A 187 -7.02 -23.26 -12.59
N VAL A 188 -7.56 -23.03 -11.38
CA VAL A 188 -7.13 -23.74 -10.17
C VAL A 188 -7.61 -25.20 -10.18
N GLN A 189 -8.86 -25.45 -10.57
CA GLN A 189 -9.43 -26.81 -10.57
C GLN A 189 -8.80 -27.70 -11.63
N SER A 190 -8.58 -27.19 -12.84
CA SER A 190 -7.92 -27.95 -13.91
C SER A 190 -6.47 -28.35 -13.58
N ALA A 191 -5.80 -27.62 -12.69
CA ALA A 191 -4.48 -28.01 -12.18
C ALA A 191 -4.54 -29.13 -11.14
N LEU A 192 -5.69 -29.34 -10.48
CA LEU A 192 -5.87 -30.33 -9.41
C LEU A 192 -6.52 -31.63 -9.92
N ALA A 193 -7.42 -31.55 -10.90
CA ALA A 193 -8.04 -32.71 -11.56
C ALA A 193 -8.70 -32.29 -12.89
N PRO A 194 -8.86 -33.19 -13.88
CA PRO A 194 -9.70 -32.90 -15.03
C PRO A 194 -11.14 -32.65 -14.55
N PRO A 195 -11.74 -31.48 -14.84
CA PRO A 195 -13.07 -31.15 -14.34
C PRO A 195 -14.09 -32.11 -14.98
N GLY A 196 -14.80 -32.88 -14.16
CA GLY A 196 -15.98 -33.62 -14.62
C GLY A 196 -17.03 -32.65 -15.17
N ASN A 197 -17.83 -33.11 -16.13
CA ASN A 197 -18.87 -32.29 -16.78
C ASN A 197 -19.82 -31.62 -15.76
N THR A 198 -20.16 -32.33 -14.68
CA THR A 198 -21.02 -31.81 -13.61
C THR A 198 -20.43 -30.58 -12.91
N LEU A 199 -19.13 -30.56 -12.65
CA LEU A 199 -18.45 -29.43 -12.02
C LEU A 199 -18.47 -28.19 -12.92
N ALA A 200 -18.17 -28.37 -14.21
CA ALA A 200 -18.22 -27.28 -15.19
C ALA A 200 -19.63 -26.69 -15.31
N VAL A 201 -20.67 -27.54 -15.34
CA VAL A 201 -22.07 -27.10 -15.38
C VAL A 201 -22.44 -26.35 -14.10
N SER A 202 -22.09 -26.88 -12.92
CA SER A 202 -22.29 -26.21 -11.62
C SER A 202 -21.63 -24.83 -11.55
N LEU A 203 -20.40 -24.70 -12.06
CA LEU A 203 -19.68 -23.42 -12.13
C LEU A 203 -20.41 -22.41 -13.02
N CYS A 204 -20.85 -22.83 -14.20
CA CYS A 204 -21.57 -21.99 -15.14
C CYS A 204 -22.92 -21.53 -14.59
N VAL A 205 -23.68 -22.43 -13.97
CA VAL A 205 -24.98 -22.11 -13.35
C VAL A 205 -24.79 -21.13 -12.19
N GLY A 206 -23.84 -21.40 -11.29
CA GLY A 206 -23.53 -20.51 -10.17
C GLY A 206 -23.07 -19.13 -10.61
N ALA A 207 -22.13 -19.05 -11.56
CA ALA A 207 -21.63 -17.78 -12.09
C ALA A 207 -22.73 -16.98 -12.81
N THR A 208 -23.62 -17.65 -13.54
CA THR A 208 -24.74 -17.00 -14.23
C THR A 208 -25.74 -16.44 -13.22
N ALA A 209 -26.16 -17.24 -12.24
CA ALA A 209 -27.06 -16.81 -11.18
C ALA A 209 -26.46 -15.61 -10.41
N TRP A 210 -25.20 -15.71 -10.00
CA TRP A 210 -24.48 -14.63 -9.34
C TRP A 210 -24.45 -13.35 -10.19
N THR A 211 -24.13 -13.45 -11.48
CA THR A 211 -24.03 -12.30 -12.38
C THR A 211 -25.34 -11.52 -12.45
N LEU A 212 -26.45 -12.22 -12.63
CA LEU A 212 -27.78 -11.61 -12.73
C LEU A 212 -28.19 -10.93 -11.41
N LEU A 213 -28.02 -11.65 -10.30
CA LEU A 213 -28.38 -11.18 -8.96
C LEU A 213 -27.50 -10.01 -8.51
N ALA A 214 -26.18 -10.08 -8.74
CA ALA A 214 -25.25 -9.00 -8.43
C ALA A 214 -25.48 -7.76 -9.30
N ALA A 215 -25.88 -7.93 -10.57
CA ALA A 215 -26.23 -6.81 -11.44
C ALA A 215 -27.50 -6.10 -10.94
N ALA A 216 -28.53 -6.86 -10.57
CA ALA A 216 -29.76 -6.31 -9.99
C ALA A 216 -29.45 -5.55 -8.68
N LEU A 217 -28.63 -6.13 -7.81
CA LEU A 217 -28.19 -5.51 -6.56
C LEU A 217 -27.42 -4.20 -6.81
N ALA A 218 -26.37 -4.24 -7.64
CA ALA A 218 -25.52 -3.07 -7.90
C ALA A 218 -26.32 -1.92 -8.55
N VAL A 219 -27.24 -2.24 -9.47
CA VAL A 219 -28.17 -1.25 -10.04
C VAL A 219 -29.08 -0.66 -8.97
N GLY A 220 -29.66 -1.50 -8.10
CA GLY A 220 -30.50 -1.05 -6.98
C GLY A 220 -29.74 -0.10 -6.04
N VAL A 221 -28.54 -0.48 -5.63
CA VAL A 221 -27.67 0.33 -4.75
C VAL A 221 -27.32 1.68 -5.40
N VAL A 222 -26.98 1.70 -6.69
CA VAL A 222 -26.69 2.95 -7.42
C VAL A 222 -27.93 3.83 -7.54
N ARG A 223 -29.11 3.29 -7.84
CA ARG A 223 -30.37 4.05 -7.94
C ARG A 223 -30.78 4.64 -6.59
N LEU A 224 -30.54 3.91 -5.51
CA LEU A 224 -30.80 4.35 -4.14
C LEU A 224 -29.69 5.21 -3.55
N ALA A 225 -28.59 5.51 -4.27
CA ALA A 225 -27.45 6.24 -3.73
C ALA A 225 -27.80 7.66 -3.21
N ARG A 226 -28.94 8.22 -3.63
CA ARG A 226 -29.50 9.47 -3.07
C ARG A 226 -30.02 9.29 -1.61
N TRP A 227 -30.49 8.10 -1.27
CA TRP A 227 -30.93 7.66 0.07
C TRP A 227 -29.84 6.79 0.71
N ARG A 228 -28.82 7.44 1.28
CA ARG A 228 -27.57 6.77 1.66
C ARG A 228 -27.76 5.56 2.59
N TRP A 229 -28.72 5.62 3.51
CA TRP A 229 -29.00 4.54 4.45
C TRP A 229 -29.68 3.34 3.77
N LEU A 230 -30.64 3.57 2.86
CA LEU A 230 -31.28 2.50 2.07
C LEU A 230 -30.28 1.82 1.14
N ALA A 231 -29.42 2.59 0.47
CA ALA A 231 -28.36 2.04 -0.37
C ALA A 231 -27.36 1.20 0.44
N ALA A 232 -27.01 1.65 1.65
CA ALA A 232 -26.14 0.91 2.55
C ALA A 232 -26.81 -0.37 3.05
N ALA A 233 -28.07 -0.30 3.49
CA ALA A 233 -28.85 -1.46 3.94
C ALA A 233 -29.01 -2.49 2.82
N LEU A 234 -29.36 -2.05 1.61
CA LEU A 234 -29.46 -2.92 0.44
C LEU A 234 -28.10 -3.55 0.09
N ALA A 235 -26.99 -2.81 0.15
CA ALA A 235 -25.67 -3.37 -0.09
C ALA A 235 -25.29 -4.39 1.00
N LEU A 236 -25.52 -4.07 2.27
CA LEU A 236 -25.15 -4.93 3.41
C LEU A 236 -25.95 -6.23 3.46
N ILE A 237 -27.26 -6.17 3.24
CA ILE A 237 -28.16 -7.34 3.29
C ILE A 237 -28.17 -8.07 1.94
N GLY A 238 -28.17 -7.32 0.84
CA GLY A 238 -28.26 -7.89 -0.50
C GLY A 238 -27.00 -8.64 -0.91
N THR A 239 -25.80 -8.19 -0.52
CA THR A 239 -24.54 -8.87 -0.89
C THR A 239 -24.48 -10.33 -0.40
N PRO A 240 -24.69 -10.65 0.90
CA PRO A 240 -24.69 -12.05 1.35
C PRO A 240 -25.85 -12.85 0.72
N LEU A 241 -27.03 -12.26 0.55
CA LEU A 241 -28.17 -12.92 -0.08
C LEU A 241 -27.89 -13.34 -1.54
N VAL A 242 -27.26 -12.46 -2.33
CA VAL A 242 -26.84 -12.75 -3.70
C VAL A 242 -25.86 -13.93 -3.74
N VAL A 243 -24.91 -13.98 -2.80
CA VAL A 243 -23.92 -15.05 -2.71
C VAL A 243 -24.59 -16.38 -2.36
N GLU A 244 -25.47 -16.41 -1.37
CA GLU A 244 -26.22 -17.61 -0.96
C GLU A 244 -27.04 -18.20 -2.10
N LEU A 245 -27.82 -17.36 -2.78
CA LEU A 245 -28.65 -17.80 -3.91
C LEU A 245 -27.81 -18.32 -5.07
N ALA A 246 -26.64 -17.71 -5.33
CA ALA A 246 -25.72 -18.18 -6.36
C ALA A 246 -25.09 -19.55 -6.02
N ILE A 247 -24.74 -19.78 -4.75
CA ILE A 247 -24.21 -21.07 -4.29
C ILE A 247 -25.30 -22.14 -4.36
N ALA A 248 -26.52 -21.83 -3.90
CA ALA A 248 -27.66 -22.74 -4.02
C ALA A 248 -27.91 -23.16 -5.49
N ALA A 249 -27.83 -22.20 -6.42
CA ALA A 249 -27.92 -22.48 -7.84
C ALA A 249 -26.75 -23.34 -8.36
N ALA A 250 -25.52 -23.07 -7.89
CA ALA A 250 -24.33 -23.84 -8.28
C ALA A 250 -24.40 -25.32 -7.87
N VAL A 251 -25.04 -25.63 -6.75
CA VAL A 251 -25.17 -27.02 -6.26
C VAL A 251 -26.25 -27.78 -7.02
N LEU A 252 -27.25 -27.10 -7.61
CA LEU A 252 -28.41 -27.70 -8.28
C LEU A 252 -28.06 -28.82 -9.29
N PRO A 253 -27.08 -28.67 -10.21
CA PRO A 253 -26.70 -29.75 -11.12
C PRO A 253 -26.18 -31.00 -10.40
N GLY A 254 -25.45 -30.82 -9.29
CA GLY A 254 -25.02 -31.93 -8.42
C GLY A 254 -26.20 -32.64 -7.75
N ILE A 255 -27.25 -31.90 -7.36
CA ILE A 255 -28.50 -32.48 -6.81
C ILE A 255 -29.16 -33.38 -7.84
N LEU A 256 -29.31 -32.88 -9.06
CA LEU A 256 -30.01 -33.58 -10.14
C LEU A 256 -29.26 -34.82 -10.63
N THR A 257 -27.93 -34.85 -10.47
CA THR A 257 -27.08 -35.95 -10.97
C THR A 257 -26.71 -36.98 -9.90
N SER A 258 -26.63 -36.59 -8.62
CA SER A 258 -26.23 -37.49 -7.53
C SER A 258 -27.37 -38.33 -6.96
N GLY A 259 -28.63 -38.00 -7.27
CA GLY A 259 -29.81 -38.64 -6.67
C GLY A 259 -29.98 -38.34 -5.17
N ALA A 260 -29.12 -37.51 -4.58
CA ALA A 260 -29.29 -37.02 -3.23
C ALA A 260 -30.48 -36.06 -3.21
N GLY A 261 -31.54 -36.40 -2.49
CA GLY A 261 -32.73 -35.55 -2.36
C GLY A 261 -32.37 -34.10 -1.97
N PRO A 262 -33.21 -33.11 -2.34
CA PRO A 262 -32.89 -31.68 -2.24
C PRO A 262 -32.49 -31.23 -0.84
N SER A 263 -33.01 -31.86 0.22
CA SER A 263 -32.64 -31.57 1.61
C SER A 263 -31.18 -31.93 1.93
N ARG A 264 -30.66 -33.06 1.42
CA ARG A 264 -29.26 -33.46 1.63
C ARG A 264 -28.31 -32.56 0.86
N ALA A 265 -28.69 -32.19 -0.35
CA ALA A 265 -27.80 -31.43 -1.20
C ALA A 265 -27.79 -29.92 -0.90
N LEU A 266 -28.88 -29.37 -0.33
CA LEU A 266 -28.82 -28.04 0.31
C LEU A 266 -27.88 -28.05 1.53
N GLY A 267 -27.74 -29.19 2.22
CA GLY A 267 -26.72 -29.38 3.26
C GLY A 267 -25.28 -29.36 2.74
N TRP A 268 -25.06 -29.51 1.42
CA TRP A 268 -23.74 -29.40 0.79
C TRP A 268 -23.41 -27.96 0.36
N ALA A 269 -24.39 -27.06 0.35
CA ALA A 269 -24.18 -25.66 0.00
C ALA A 269 -23.49 -24.94 1.19
N PRO A 270 -22.23 -24.50 1.05
CA PRO A 270 -21.58 -23.72 2.09
C PRO A 270 -22.35 -22.40 2.25
N SER A 271 -23.02 -22.24 3.38
CA SER A 271 -23.81 -21.05 3.68
C SER A 271 -23.01 -20.08 4.54
N LEU A 272 -22.97 -18.82 4.12
CA LEU A 272 -22.50 -17.68 4.90
C LEU A 272 -23.41 -17.39 6.10
N VAL A 273 -24.71 -17.66 5.96
CA VAL A 273 -25.75 -17.31 6.94
C VAL A 273 -25.95 -18.39 8.00
N SER A 274 -26.01 -19.67 7.61
CA SER A 274 -26.26 -20.77 8.56
C SER A 274 -25.05 -21.07 9.45
N GLY A 275 -23.90 -20.56 9.05
CA GLY A 275 -22.73 -20.56 9.87
C GLY A 275 -21.91 -21.85 9.81
N GLN A 276 -22.46 -22.90 9.19
CA GLN A 276 -21.96 -24.27 9.35
C GLN A 276 -20.70 -24.53 8.52
N PRO A 277 -19.51 -24.68 9.15
CA PRO A 277 -18.45 -25.43 8.52
C PRO A 277 -18.93 -26.87 8.44
N PHE A 278 -18.97 -27.48 7.26
CA PHE A 278 -19.19 -28.92 7.19
C PHE A 278 -17.97 -29.59 7.82
N THR A 279 -18.05 -29.92 9.11
CA THR A 279 -17.02 -30.71 9.78
C THR A 279 -17.12 -32.14 9.27
N ALA A 280 -15.99 -32.69 8.84
CA ALA A 280 -15.85 -34.09 8.48
C ALA A 280 -16.21 -35.05 9.65
N ASP A 281 -16.49 -34.53 10.85
CA ASP A 281 -16.99 -35.27 12.02
C ASP A 281 -18.39 -35.87 11.83
N SER A 282 -19.10 -35.56 10.75
CA SER A 282 -20.24 -36.37 10.33
C SER A 282 -19.74 -37.63 9.61
N GLY A 283 -19.12 -38.55 10.36
CA GLY A 283 -18.56 -39.83 9.92
C GLY A 283 -19.55 -40.82 9.26
N SER A 284 -20.71 -40.35 8.82
CA SER A 284 -21.77 -41.09 8.13
C SER A 284 -21.95 -40.73 6.65
N TRP A 285 -21.25 -39.71 6.12
CA TRP A 285 -21.39 -39.31 4.71
C TRP A 285 -20.17 -39.71 3.89
N GLN A 286 -20.21 -40.91 3.31
CA GLN A 286 -19.35 -41.25 2.17
C GLN A 286 -19.77 -40.38 0.98
N LEU A 287 -19.20 -39.18 0.88
CA LEU A 287 -19.35 -38.35 -0.32
C LEU A 287 -18.73 -39.11 -1.49
N THR A 288 -19.48 -39.23 -2.58
CA THR A 288 -18.90 -39.70 -3.84
C THR A 288 -17.75 -38.76 -4.23
N PRO A 289 -16.73 -39.22 -4.97
CA PRO A 289 -15.64 -38.36 -5.44
C PRO A 289 -16.14 -37.08 -6.13
N ASP A 290 -17.24 -37.19 -6.88
CA ASP A 290 -17.89 -36.05 -7.53
C ASP A 290 -18.51 -35.05 -6.55
N ALA A 291 -19.15 -35.53 -5.48
CA ALA A 291 -19.70 -34.68 -4.43
C ALA A 291 -18.60 -33.97 -3.63
N LEU A 292 -17.48 -34.66 -3.38
CA LEU A 292 -16.30 -34.08 -2.74
C LEU A 292 -15.61 -33.04 -3.64
N ALA A 293 -15.48 -33.30 -4.94
CA ALA A 293 -14.94 -32.35 -5.91
C ALA A 293 -15.84 -31.12 -6.04
N LEU A 294 -17.16 -31.31 -6.11
CA LEU A 294 -18.14 -30.23 -6.13
C LEU A 294 -18.05 -29.40 -4.84
N PHE A 295 -17.98 -30.03 -3.68
CA PHE A 295 -17.83 -29.36 -2.38
C PHE A 295 -16.53 -28.56 -2.30
N ASN A 296 -15.38 -29.15 -2.66
CA ASN A 296 -14.11 -28.46 -2.65
C ASN A 296 -14.12 -27.24 -3.56
N ALA A 297 -14.76 -27.34 -4.73
CA ALA A 297 -14.95 -26.20 -5.62
C ALA A 297 -15.88 -25.13 -5.01
N THR A 298 -17.07 -25.50 -4.52
CA THR A 298 -18.07 -24.55 -4.02
C THR A 298 -17.70 -23.95 -2.66
N SER A 299 -16.90 -24.62 -1.83
CA SER A 299 -16.41 -24.12 -0.53
C SER A 299 -15.63 -22.81 -0.63
N MET A 300 -15.01 -22.54 -1.79
CA MET A 300 -14.29 -21.29 -2.05
C MET A 300 -15.20 -20.16 -2.55
N PHE A 301 -16.42 -20.48 -3.02
CA PHE A 301 -17.32 -19.51 -3.63
C PHE A 301 -17.79 -18.41 -2.67
N PRO A 302 -18.13 -18.68 -1.39
CA PRO A 302 -18.62 -17.66 -0.49
C PRO A 302 -17.71 -16.44 -0.41
N ALA A 303 -16.42 -16.64 -0.15
CA ALA A 303 -15.45 -15.56 0.00
C ALA A 303 -15.21 -14.82 -1.33
N TYR A 304 -15.07 -15.54 -2.44
CA TYR A 304 -14.84 -14.93 -3.75
C TYR A 304 -16.05 -14.17 -4.28
N LEU A 305 -17.24 -14.77 -4.23
CA LEU A 305 -18.46 -14.11 -4.69
C LEU A 305 -18.81 -12.92 -3.79
N LEU A 306 -18.55 -12.99 -2.48
CA LEU A 306 -18.69 -11.84 -1.58
C LEU A 306 -17.79 -10.68 -2.00
N LEU A 307 -16.49 -10.97 -2.22
CA LEU A 307 -15.51 -9.99 -2.70
C LEU A 307 -15.91 -9.38 -4.04
N LEU A 308 -16.25 -10.20 -5.03
CA LEU A 308 -16.62 -9.75 -6.37
C LEU A 308 -17.92 -8.92 -6.34
N THR A 309 -18.86 -9.26 -5.46
CA THR A 309 -20.09 -8.47 -5.27
C THR A 309 -19.76 -7.08 -4.71
N GLY A 310 -18.88 -7.01 -3.70
CA GLY A 310 -18.37 -5.74 -3.18
C GLY A 310 -17.66 -4.91 -4.25
N ILE A 311 -16.83 -5.53 -5.08
CA ILE A 311 -16.16 -4.89 -6.23
C ILE A 311 -17.19 -4.34 -7.22
N ALA A 312 -18.21 -5.12 -7.59
CA ALA A 312 -19.25 -4.69 -8.53
C ALA A 312 -20.04 -3.48 -7.99
N VAL A 313 -20.47 -3.54 -6.73
CA VAL A 313 -21.19 -2.45 -6.06
C VAL A 313 -20.32 -1.20 -5.95
N GLY A 314 -19.07 -1.35 -5.50
CA GLY A 314 -18.09 -0.28 -5.39
C GLY A 314 -17.87 0.41 -6.73
N TYR A 315 -17.61 -0.37 -7.78
CA TYR A 315 -17.43 0.12 -9.14
C TYR A 315 -18.65 0.89 -9.66
N GLY A 316 -19.86 0.34 -9.49
CA GLY A 316 -21.11 1.00 -9.86
C GLY A 316 -21.30 2.36 -9.17
N LEU A 317 -21.12 2.41 -7.85
CA LEU A 317 -21.17 3.65 -7.06
C LEU A 317 -20.11 4.67 -7.47
N GLY A 318 -18.94 4.19 -7.88
CA GLY A 318 -17.86 5.01 -8.40
C GLY A 318 -18.24 5.65 -9.74
N ALA A 319 -18.68 4.84 -10.68
CA ALA A 319 -19.06 5.25 -12.02
C ALA A 319 -20.27 6.20 -12.04
N ALA A 320 -21.21 6.03 -11.09
CA ALA A 320 -22.39 6.87 -10.97
C ALA A 320 -22.12 8.29 -10.44
N ARG A 321 -20.95 8.54 -9.83
CA ARG A 321 -20.63 9.89 -9.33
C ARG A 321 -20.23 10.79 -10.51
N PRO A 322 -20.90 11.93 -10.71
CA PRO A 322 -20.51 12.87 -11.76
C PRO A 322 -19.03 13.22 -11.59
N GLY A 323 -18.29 13.13 -12.69
CA GLY A 323 -16.90 13.58 -12.74
C GLY A 323 -16.87 14.98 -12.15
N ARG A 324 -16.04 15.19 -11.11
CA ARG A 324 -15.90 16.52 -10.51
C ARG A 324 -15.57 17.48 -11.65
N ARG A 325 -16.48 18.40 -11.97
CA ARG A 325 -16.15 19.59 -12.75
C ARG A 325 -14.86 20.15 -12.16
N HIS A 326 -13.91 20.47 -13.02
CA HIS A 326 -12.66 21.10 -12.60
C HIS A 326 -13.05 22.29 -11.71
N PRO A 327 -12.66 22.30 -10.42
CA PRO A 327 -12.95 23.45 -9.58
C PRO A 327 -12.30 24.66 -10.24
N GLU A 328 -13.08 25.72 -10.39
CA GLU A 328 -12.66 27.03 -10.86
C GLU A 328 -11.34 27.42 -10.18
N PRO A 329 -10.36 27.94 -10.93
CA PRO A 329 -9.06 28.29 -10.39
C PRO A 329 -9.25 29.33 -9.29
N LEU A 330 -8.80 28.99 -8.08
CA LEU A 330 -8.77 29.94 -6.98
C LEU A 330 -7.59 30.89 -7.16
N PRO A 331 -7.71 32.15 -6.71
CA PRO A 331 -6.67 33.15 -6.89
C PRO A 331 -5.31 32.68 -6.35
N ALA A 332 -4.26 33.05 -7.08
CA ALA A 332 -2.87 32.70 -6.80
C ALA A 332 -2.52 33.06 -5.35
N ALA A 333 -2.33 32.04 -4.52
CA ALA A 333 -1.84 32.19 -3.15
C ALA A 333 -0.33 32.37 -3.23
N ASP A 334 0.10 33.60 -3.47
CA ASP A 334 1.50 33.95 -3.61
C ASP A 334 2.19 34.17 -2.24
N HIS A 335 3.43 33.71 -2.15
CA HIS A 335 4.49 34.12 -1.23
C HIS A 335 4.40 33.79 0.28
N ALA A 336 3.23 33.44 0.84
CA ALA A 336 3.12 33.18 2.30
C ALA A 336 3.90 31.93 2.79
N THR A 337 4.15 30.95 1.91
CA THR A 337 4.73 29.64 2.26
C THR A 337 6.21 29.66 2.64
N LEU A 338 6.98 30.68 2.25
CA LEU A 338 8.42 30.74 2.55
C LEU A 338 8.72 31.14 4.01
N ARG A 339 7.74 31.68 4.76
CA ARG A 339 7.96 32.19 6.12
C ARG A 339 8.15 31.12 7.19
N LEU A 340 7.69 29.87 6.97
CA LEU A 340 7.80 28.78 7.96
C LEU A 340 9.06 27.91 7.80
N LEU A 341 9.84 28.12 6.74
CA LEU A 341 11.08 27.37 6.48
C LEU A 341 12.13 27.49 7.60
N PRO A 342 12.32 28.63 8.30
CA PRO A 342 13.33 28.72 9.34
C PRO A 342 13.05 27.80 10.54
N VAL A 343 11.79 27.76 11.01
CA VAL A 343 11.38 26.91 12.14
C VAL A 343 11.48 25.44 11.76
N ALA A 344 11.00 25.09 10.57
CA ALA A 344 11.14 23.74 10.03
C ALA A 344 12.61 23.33 9.89
N ALA A 345 13.48 24.25 9.47
CA ALA A 345 14.91 23.98 9.34
C ALA A 345 15.59 23.73 10.69
N VAL A 346 15.27 24.53 11.71
CA VAL A 346 15.77 24.31 13.09
C VAL A 346 15.28 22.96 13.61
N ALA A 347 14.00 22.63 13.44
CA ALA A 347 13.46 21.33 13.82
C ALA A 347 14.17 20.18 13.09
N GLY A 348 14.46 20.34 11.80
CA GLY A 348 15.25 19.39 11.02
C GLY A 348 16.68 19.23 11.56
N VAL A 349 17.36 20.31 11.92
CA VAL A 349 18.72 20.22 12.50
C VAL A 349 18.70 19.50 13.86
N VAL A 350 17.74 19.83 14.74
CA VAL A 350 17.61 19.19 16.06
C VAL A 350 17.29 17.70 15.91
N ALA A 351 16.34 17.34 15.05
CA ALA A 351 15.98 15.94 14.80
C ALA A 351 17.12 15.16 14.12
N GLN A 352 17.91 15.82 13.26
CA GLN A 352 19.09 15.21 12.65
C GLN A 352 20.18 14.93 13.69
N LEU A 353 20.45 15.88 14.58
CA LEU A 353 21.39 15.69 15.69
C LEU A 353 20.93 14.53 16.58
N ALA A 354 19.65 14.50 16.97
CA ALA A 354 19.09 13.41 17.76
C ALA A 354 19.22 12.04 17.06
N GLY A 355 18.86 11.95 15.77
CA GLY A 355 18.98 10.70 15.01
C GLY A 355 20.42 10.19 14.91
N VAL A 356 21.39 11.09 14.67
CA VAL A 356 22.82 10.74 14.59
C VAL A 356 23.39 10.35 15.96
N LEU A 357 23.06 11.10 17.01
CA LEU A 357 23.50 10.78 18.37
C LEU A 357 22.94 9.41 18.81
N THR A 358 21.65 9.15 18.56
CA THR A 358 21.06 7.85 18.88
C THR A 358 21.66 6.72 18.04
N TRP A 359 21.94 6.93 16.75
CA TRP A 359 22.63 5.92 15.94
C TRP A 359 24.01 5.59 16.50
N ALA A 360 24.83 6.62 16.78
CA ALA A 360 26.18 6.44 17.32
C ALA A 360 26.17 5.78 18.71
N TYR A 361 25.24 6.20 19.57
CA TYR A 361 25.04 5.61 20.89
C TYR A 361 24.61 4.14 20.81
N THR A 362 23.64 3.83 19.96
CA THR A 362 23.18 2.44 19.81
C THR A 362 24.27 1.56 19.23
N LEU A 363 25.07 2.06 18.29
CA LEU A 363 26.18 1.33 17.69
C LEU A 363 27.33 1.06 18.68
N ALA A 364 27.80 2.10 19.39
CA ALA A 364 29.01 2.01 20.19
C ALA A 364 28.77 1.62 21.66
N VAL A 365 27.56 1.79 22.18
CA VAL A 365 27.22 1.53 23.59
C VAL A 365 26.19 0.42 23.70
N LEU A 366 25.00 0.58 23.10
CA LEU A 366 23.94 -0.43 23.28
C LEU A 366 24.30 -1.77 22.64
N THR A 367 24.73 -1.78 21.38
CA THR A 367 24.99 -3.04 20.63
C THR A 367 26.02 -3.93 21.33
N PRO A 368 27.17 -3.41 21.83
CA PRO A 368 28.13 -4.22 22.59
C PRO A 368 27.62 -4.72 23.95
N GLU A 369 26.63 -4.07 24.56
CA GLU A 369 26.04 -4.52 25.84
C GLU A 369 25.06 -5.69 25.66
N LEU A 370 24.42 -5.82 24.49
CA LEU A 370 23.40 -6.86 24.25
C LEU A 370 23.90 -8.30 24.44
N PRO A 371 25.13 -8.69 24.01
CA PRO A 371 25.70 -9.99 24.34
C PRO A 371 25.86 -10.26 25.82
N LEU A 372 26.28 -9.25 26.60
CA LEU A 372 26.47 -9.38 28.04
C LEU A 372 25.13 -9.56 28.76
N ILE A 373 24.09 -8.90 28.27
CA ILE A 373 22.72 -9.05 28.76
C ILE A 373 22.18 -10.44 28.41
N GLY A 374 22.38 -10.90 27.18
CA GLY A 374 21.96 -12.24 26.75
C GLY A 374 22.59 -13.39 27.55
N GLN A 375 23.75 -13.16 28.18
CA GLN A 375 24.39 -14.12 29.09
C GLN A 375 23.83 -14.07 30.53
N ARG A 376 23.26 -12.94 30.95
CA ARG A 376 22.77 -12.70 32.32
C ARG A 376 21.26 -12.84 32.45
N ALA A 377 20.53 -12.63 31.37
CA ALA A 377 19.08 -12.70 31.35
C ALA A 377 18.59 -14.14 31.61
N PRO A 378 17.44 -14.31 32.28
CA PRO A 378 16.90 -15.61 32.69
C PRO A 378 16.48 -16.51 31.54
N MET A 379 16.50 -16.02 30.30
CA MET A 379 16.35 -16.82 29.08
C MET A 379 17.71 -16.94 28.34
N PRO A 380 18.62 -17.81 28.81
CA PRO A 380 19.93 -17.99 28.19
C PRO A 380 19.79 -18.60 26.79
N GLY A 381 20.24 -17.84 25.78
CA GLY A 381 20.29 -18.23 24.37
C GLY A 381 19.24 -17.60 23.44
N GLY A 382 18.27 -16.84 23.94
CA GLY A 382 17.02 -16.63 23.19
C GLY A 382 16.34 -15.27 23.35
N ASP A 383 17.06 -14.17 23.16
CA ASP A 383 16.38 -12.89 22.85
C ASP A 383 17.01 -12.26 21.61
N GLY A 384 16.92 -12.99 20.49
CA GLY A 384 17.21 -12.43 19.17
C GLY A 384 16.46 -11.10 18.94
N GLU A 385 15.32 -10.92 19.61
CA GLU A 385 14.54 -9.68 19.66
C GLU A 385 15.37 -8.48 20.16
N LEU A 386 16.23 -8.64 21.17
CA LEU A 386 17.09 -7.54 21.65
C LEU A 386 18.11 -7.08 20.61
N TYR A 387 18.78 -8.03 19.95
CA TYR A 387 19.75 -7.74 18.90
C TYR A 387 19.10 -7.05 17.71
N MET A 388 17.91 -7.53 17.33
CA MET A 388 17.12 -6.90 16.29
C MET A 388 16.69 -5.50 16.68
N TRP A 389 16.26 -5.27 17.91
CA TRP A 389 15.83 -3.97 18.38
C TRP A 389 17.00 -2.97 18.37
N GLY A 390 18.19 -3.39 18.80
CA GLY A 390 19.41 -2.61 18.63
C GLY A 390 19.68 -2.23 17.17
N ALA A 391 19.50 -3.15 16.23
CA ALA A 391 19.61 -2.86 14.80
C ALA A 391 18.51 -1.89 14.31
N GLU A 392 17.27 -2.07 14.74
CA GLU A 392 16.15 -1.18 14.40
C GLU A 392 16.38 0.26 14.84
N LEU A 393 16.87 0.46 16.06
CA LEU A 393 17.17 1.80 16.59
C LEU A 393 18.30 2.47 15.79
N ARG A 394 19.32 1.71 15.35
CA ARG A 394 20.36 2.23 14.43
C ARG A 394 19.76 2.67 13.11
N TRP A 395 18.96 1.82 12.47
CA TRP A 395 18.33 2.14 11.19
C TRP A 395 17.29 3.27 11.29
N ALA A 396 16.61 3.40 12.43
CA ALA A 396 15.74 4.52 12.73
C ALA A 396 16.51 5.82 12.90
N GLY A 397 17.65 5.80 13.60
CA GLY A 397 18.54 6.96 13.70
C GLY A 397 19.00 7.45 12.33
N ILE A 398 19.43 6.53 11.45
CA ILE A 398 19.84 6.82 10.08
C ILE A 398 18.67 7.39 9.26
N THR A 399 17.50 6.76 9.34
CA THR A 399 16.29 7.19 8.61
C THR A 399 15.83 8.57 9.08
N LEU A 400 15.78 8.79 10.39
CA LEU A 400 15.44 10.09 10.98
C LEU A 400 16.43 11.16 10.53
N GLY A 401 17.75 10.87 10.56
CA GLY A 401 18.78 11.78 10.09
C GLY A 401 18.56 12.20 8.63
N ALA A 402 18.24 11.26 7.75
CA ALA A 402 17.98 11.52 6.33
C ALA A 402 16.70 12.35 6.10
N LEU A 403 15.59 12.00 6.75
CA LEU A 403 14.33 12.76 6.65
C LEU A 403 14.47 14.17 7.21
N SER A 404 15.21 14.31 8.31
CA SER A 404 15.49 15.59 8.96
C SER A 404 16.38 16.49 8.11
N LEU A 405 17.34 15.90 7.37
CA LEU A 405 18.12 16.64 6.37
C LEU A 405 17.23 17.17 5.25
N VAL A 406 16.28 16.38 4.74
CA VAL A 406 15.34 16.86 3.71
C VAL A 406 14.48 18.00 4.24
N LEU A 407 14.05 17.91 5.49
CA LEU A 407 13.32 18.99 6.16
C LEU A 407 14.18 20.27 6.29
N ALA A 408 15.44 20.13 6.72
CA ALA A 408 16.36 21.24 6.92
C ALA A 408 16.83 21.91 5.62
N ALA A 409 16.93 21.14 4.54
CA ALA A 409 17.42 21.56 3.23
C ALA A 409 16.30 21.63 2.17
N ALA A 410 15.03 21.73 2.57
CA ALA A 410 13.90 21.64 1.65
C ALA A 410 13.93 22.65 0.49
N ASP A 411 14.53 23.82 0.71
CA ASP A 411 14.72 24.91 -0.25
C ASP A 411 15.92 24.72 -1.20
N ARG A 412 16.69 23.65 -1.01
CA ARG A 412 17.87 23.33 -1.82
C ARG A 412 17.55 22.29 -2.89
N ARG A 413 18.07 22.47 -4.10
CA ARG A 413 17.72 21.63 -5.27
C ARG A 413 18.06 20.15 -5.06
N ALA A 414 19.20 19.86 -4.43
CA ALA A 414 19.74 18.51 -4.28
C ALA A 414 19.49 17.86 -2.91
N ALA A 415 18.57 18.39 -2.09
CA ALA A 415 18.24 17.81 -0.77
C ALA A 415 17.92 16.30 -0.77
N PRO A 416 17.11 15.75 -1.70
CA PRO A 416 16.86 14.31 -1.73
C PRO A 416 18.11 13.48 -2.03
N LEU A 417 18.99 13.99 -2.91
CA LEU A 417 20.26 13.34 -3.24
C LEU A 417 21.21 13.36 -2.03
N ALA A 418 21.30 14.50 -1.35
CA ALA A 418 22.07 14.65 -0.12
C ALA A 418 21.61 13.69 0.99
N ALA A 419 20.30 13.54 1.18
CA ALA A 419 19.74 12.60 2.14
C ALA A 419 20.03 11.14 1.77
N ALA A 420 19.90 10.77 0.49
CA ALA A 420 20.27 9.45 0.01
C ALA A 420 21.77 9.15 0.23
N MET A 421 22.64 10.13 -0.04
CA MET A 421 24.08 10.00 0.21
C MET A 421 24.38 9.80 1.70
N GLN A 422 23.73 10.59 2.57
CA GLN A 422 23.89 10.44 4.02
C GLN A 422 23.48 9.04 4.49
N THR A 423 22.33 8.54 4.01
CA THR A 423 21.84 7.20 4.33
C THR A 423 22.85 6.13 3.89
N VAL A 424 23.39 6.23 2.66
CA VAL A 424 24.37 5.26 2.15
C VAL A 424 25.64 5.28 2.99
N VAL A 425 26.20 6.48 3.26
CA VAL A 425 27.43 6.62 4.07
C VAL A 425 27.23 6.05 5.47
N LEU A 426 26.12 6.39 6.12
CA LEU A 426 25.83 5.90 7.47
C LEU A 426 25.54 4.39 7.51
N LEU A 427 24.87 3.81 6.51
CA LEU A 427 24.66 2.36 6.44
C LEU A 427 25.97 1.58 6.20
N VAL A 428 26.85 2.11 5.35
CA VAL A 428 28.18 1.53 5.12
C VAL A 428 29.01 1.62 6.40
N ALA A 429 29.01 2.80 7.05
CA ALA A 429 29.70 2.99 8.33
C ALA A 429 29.15 2.06 9.43
N ASP A 430 27.82 1.92 9.52
CA ASP A 430 27.14 1.02 10.45
C ASP A 430 27.65 -0.43 10.29
N GLY A 431 27.73 -0.92 9.06
CA GLY A 431 28.25 -2.26 8.78
C GLY A 431 29.75 -2.42 9.07
N ILE A 432 30.58 -1.43 8.70
CA ILE A 432 32.03 -1.48 8.94
C ILE A 432 32.34 -1.43 10.44
N LEU A 433 31.73 -0.49 11.17
CA LEU A 433 31.98 -0.28 12.58
C LEU A 433 31.42 -1.41 13.45
N ALA A 434 30.28 -1.99 13.06
CA ALA A 434 29.76 -3.19 13.74
C ALA A 434 30.71 -4.39 13.56
N ARG A 435 31.29 -4.59 12.35
CA ARG A 435 32.27 -5.66 12.10
C ARG A 435 33.61 -5.44 12.79
N ALA A 436 33.99 -4.17 12.96
CA ALA A 436 35.20 -3.79 13.66
C ALA A 436 35.04 -3.82 15.19
N ASP A 437 33.87 -4.21 15.70
CA ASP A 437 33.52 -4.20 17.12
C ASP A 437 33.84 -2.86 17.79
N ALA A 438 33.46 -1.77 17.13
CA ALA A 438 33.73 -0.41 17.58
C ALA A 438 32.87 -0.06 18.81
N ALA A 439 33.31 -0.52 19.99
CA ALA A 439 32.63 -0.36 21.26
C ALA A 439 33.22 0.76 22.15
N GLY A 440 32.43 1.21 23.13
CA GLY A 440 32.86 2.11 24.18
C GLY A 440 33.11 3.55 23.72
N PRO A 441 33.87 4.34 24.50
CA PRO A 441 34.10 5.77 24.23
C PRO A 441 34.78 6.05 22.88
N ASP A 442 35.72 5.19 22.47
CA ASP A 442 36.44 5.37 21.22
C ASP A 442 35.58 5.00 20.00
N GLY A 443 34.82 3.91 20.08
CA GLY A 443 33.80 3.59 19.08
C GLY A 443 32.79 4.72 18.90
N LEU A 444 32.34 5.33 20.02
CA LEU A 444 31.42 6.46 19.99
C LEU A 444 32.04 7.69 19.31
N ARG A 445 33.29 8.04 19.64
CA ARG A 445 34.02 9.14 19.00
C ARG A 445 34.15 8.94 17.49
N ILE A 446 34.49 7.72 17.05
CA ILE A 446 34.61 7.37 15.64
C ILE A 446 33.25 7.51 14.94
N ALA A 447 32.19 6.93 15.51
CA ALA A 447 30.84 7.00 14.97
C ALA A 447 30.37 8.47 14.82
N LEU A 448 30.54 9.28 15.87
CA LEU A 448 30.18 10.70 15.83
C LEU A 448 30.98 11.48 14.78
N THR A 449 32.27 11.20 14.64
CA THR A 449 33.12 11.84 13.62
C THR A 449 32.65 11.49 12.21
N VAL A 450 32.35 10.21 11.97
CA VAL A 450 31.83 9.73 10.68
C VAL A 450 30.48 10.38 10.38
N ALA A 451 29.59 10.47 11.35
CA ALA A 451 28.29 11.09 11.12
C ALA A 451 28.36 12.61 10.93
N ALA A 452 29.26 13.29 11.63
CA ALA A 452 29.53 14.71 11.40
C ALA A 452 30.07 14.95 9.98
N ALA A 453 31.02 14.12 9.53
CA ALA A 453 31.55 14.16 8.18
C ALA A 453 30.46 13.88 7.12
N ALA A 454 29.62 12.86 7.35
CA ALA A 454 28.50 12.53 6.47
C ALA A 454 27.48 13.67 6.40
N ALA A 455 27.12 14.28 7.53
CA ALA A 455 26.20 15.41 7.59
C ALA A 455 26.77 16.64 6.87
N ALA A 456 28.05 16.97 7.09
CA ALA A 456 28.73 18.08 6.42
C ALA A 456 28.81 17.88 4.90
N LEU A 457 29.20 16.68 4.45
CA LEU A 457 29.26 16.31 3.04
C LEU A 457 27.89 16.41 2.38
N SER A 458 26.86 15.81 2.99
CA SER A 458 25.50 15.86 2.47
C SER A 458 24.93 17.28 2.47
N TRP A 459 25.22 18.10 3.48
CA TRP A 459 24.83 19.51 3.47
C TRP A 459 25.48 20.29 2.32
N GLY A 460 26.75 19.98 2.00
CA GLY A 460 27.45 20.50 0.82
C GLY A 460 26.78 20.08 -0.48
N ILE A 461 26.47 18.79 -0.63
CA ILE A 461 25.77 18.22 -1.80
C ILE A 461 24.40 18.87 -2.01
N ALA A 462 23.68 19.20 -0.93
CA ALA A 462 22.36 19.82 -1.04
C ALA A 462 22.41 21.14 -1.83
N GLY A 463 23.54 21.86 -1.79
CA GLY A 463 23.80 23.07 -2.57
C GLY A 463 23.38 24.37 -1.85
N ARG A 464 23.33 25.48 -2.58
CA ARG A 464 22.90 26.79 -2.03
C ARG A 464 21.36 26.88 -1.96
N ARG A 465 20.87 27.75 -1.08
CA ARG A 465 19.43 28.08 -0.96
C ARG A 465 18.90 28.74 -2.24
N GLY A 466 17.60 28.56 -2.50
CA GLY A 466 16.91 29.25 -3.61
C GLY A 466 16.95 28.54 -4.96
N GLY A 467 17.45 27.30 -5.03
CA GLY A 467 17.55 26.54 -6.29
C GLY A 467 16.38 25.60 -6.58
N ALA A 468 15.42 25.43 -5.67
CA ALA A 468 14.31 24.50 -5.84
C ALA A 468 13.00 25.24 -6.18
N ASP A 469 12.27 24.73 -7.18
CA ASP A 469 10.88 25.08 -7.43
C ASP A 469 10.06 24.88 -6.13
N ALA A 470 9.25 25.88 -5.76
CA ALA A 470 8.41 25.86 -4.57
C ALA A 470 7.48 24.64 -4.52
N LEU A 471 6.97 24.20 -5.68
CA LEU A 471 6.16 22.98 -5.75
C LEU A 471 6.99 21.73 -5.44
N ALA A 472 8.21 21.66 -5.95
CA ALA A 472 9.14 20.56 -5.67
C ALA A 472 9.51 20.52 -4.17
N ALA A 473 9.83 21.67 -3.57
CA ALA A 473 10.11 21.79 -2.13
C ALA A 473 8.93 21.31 -1.27
N ARG A 474 7.71 21.76 -1.58
CA ARG A 474 6.49 21.33 -0.88
C ARG A 474 6.23 19.84 -1.04
N ARG A 475 6.40 19.29 -2.25
CA ARG A 475 6.27 17.84 -2.49
C ARG A 475 7.29 17.05 -1.69
N ARG A 476 8.51 17.57 -1.53
CA ARG A 476 9.55 16.93 -0.70
C ARG A 476 9.12 16.84 0.75
N LEU A 477 8.78 17.99 1.32
CA LEU A 477 8.23 18.09 2.67
C LEU A 477 6.98 17.21 2.87
N GLY A 478 6.12 17.13 1.86
CA GLY A 478 4.93 16.28 1.90
C GLY A 478 5.22 14.79 2.00
N TRP A 479 6.20 14.26 1.26
CA TRP A 479 6.57 12.86 1.40
C TRP A 479 7.37 12.62 2.68
N THR A 480 8.27 13.53 3.06
CA THR A 480 9.01 13.49 4.34
C THR A 480 8.04 13.39 5.52
N ALA A 481 6.96 14.19 5.50
CA ALA A 481 5.94 14.19 6.54
C ALA A 481 5.27 12.82 6.71
N VAL A 482 4.82 12.23 5.60
CA VAL A 482 4.12 10.95 5.59
C VAL A 482 5.06 9.80 5.94
N THR A 483 6.30 9.84 5.44
CA THR A 483 7.31 8.82 5.76
C THR A 483 7.66 8.84 7.24
N ALA A 484 7.94 10.01 7.81
CA ALA A 484 8.23 10.16 9.24
C ALA A 484 7.04 9.72 10.13
N ALA A 485 5.82 10.10 9.74
CA ALA A 485 4.60 9.73 10.45
C ALA A 485 4.38 8.21 10.51
N CYS A 486 4.78 7.50 9.47
CA CYS A 486 4.69 6.05 9.41
C CYS A 486 5.81 5.37 10.22
N CYS A 487 7.05 5.88 10.16
CA CYS A 487 8.21 5.21 10.75
C CYS A 487 8.27 5.34 12.27
N GLY A 488 7.84 6.47 12.84
CA GLY A 488 7.93 6.70 14.28
C GLY A 488 7.23 5.63 15.14
N PRO A 489 5.93 5.37 14.91
CA PRO A 489 5.19 4.39 15.72
C PRO A 489 5.61 2.93 15.52
N ILE A 490 6.28 2.60 14.41
CA ILE A 490 6.72 1.23 14.12
C ILE A 490 7.82 0.76 15.08
N LEU A 491 8.54 1.69 15.71
CA LEU A 491 9.50 1.36 16.77
C LEU A 491 8.88 0.65 17.97
N PHE A 492 7.56 0.78 18.15
CA PHE A 492 6.84 0.10 19.22
C PHE A 492 6.47 -1.33 18.87
N ALA A 493 6.70 -1.76 17.63
CA ALA A 493 6.42 -3.13 17.22
C ALA A 493 7.46 -4.13 17.75
N GLN A 494 8.58 -3.63 18.27
CA GLN A 494 9.55 -4.41 19.03
C GLN A 494 9.11 -4.48 20.48
N GLY A 495 9.32 -5.63 21.09
CA GLY A 495 9.18 -5.84 22.52
C GLY A 495 10.05 -7.00 22.94
N THR A 496 10.15 -7.20 24.25
CA THR A 496 10.82 -8.36 24.84
C THR A 496 9.96 -8.89 25.97
N PRO A 497 10.05 -10.19 26.30
CA PRO A 497 9.33 -10.76 27.43
C PRO A 497 9.62 -10.07 28.75
N ALA A 498 8.62 -10.01 29.64
CA ALA A 498 8.70 -9.24 30.89
C ALA A 498 9.84 -9.65 31.83
N VAL A 499 10.25 -10.91 31.74
CA VAL A 499 11.36 -11.47 32.50
C VAL A 499 12.71 -10.83 32.14
N ASN A 500 12.83 -10.22 30.96
CA ASN A 500 14.07 -9.59 30.49
C ASN A 500 14.15 -8.08 30.83
N HIS A 501 13.04 -7.47 31.27
CA HIS A 501 12.97 -6.02 31.52
C HIS A 501 13.98 -5.50 32.55
N PRO A 502 14.25 -6.20 33.68
CA PRO A 502 15.27 -5.77 34.63
C PRO A 502 16.70 -5.76 34.09
N PHE A 503 16.93 -6.41 32.94
CA PHE A 503 18.24 -6.58 32.32
C PHE A 503 18.43 -5.67 31.10
N LEU A 504 17.43 -4.88 30.71
CA LEU A 504 17.52 -3.96 29.58
C LEU A 504 18.59 -2.88 29.83
N PRO A 505 19.36 -2.49 28.81
CA PRO A 505 20.39 -1.48 28.97
C PRO A 505 19.77 -0.11 29.23
N SER A 506 20.35 0.67 30.17
CA SER A 506 19.76 1.89 30.72
C SER A 506 19.52 3.03 29.71
N GLY A 507 20.05 2.92 28.48
CA GLY A 507 19.80 3.87 27.40
C GLY A 507 18.73 3.46 26.38
N LEU A 508 18.21 2.24 26.45
CA LEU A 508 17.27 1.72 25.44
C LEU A 508 15.95 2.50 25.42
N ALA A 509 15.38 2.77 26.60
CA ALA A 509 14.20 3.61 26.78
C ALA A 509 14.41 5.03 26.23
N GLY A 510 15.54 5.64 26.56
CA GLY A 510 15.88 6.99 26.10
C GLY A 510 16.04 7.07 24.58
N ALA A 511 16.74 6.10 23.97
CA ALA A 511 16.95 6.02 22.53
C ALA A 511 15.62 5.84 21.78
N THR A 512 14.78 4.91 22.23
CA THR A 512 13.48 4.61 21.61
C THR A 512 12.52 5.81 21.73
N ALA A 513 12.41 6.41 22.92
CA ALA A 513 11.62 7.61 23.16
C ALA A 513 12.05 8.78 22.27
N THR A 514 13.35 9.04 22.20
CA THR A 514 13.92 10.15 21.43
C THR A 514 13.61 10.00 19.94
N LEU A 515 13.84 8.81 19.38
CA LEU A 515 13.57 8.56 17.96
C LEU A 515 12.07 8.69 17.64
N ALA A 516 11.21 8.06 18.44
CA ALA A 516 9.76 8.11 18.23
C ALA A 516 9.20 9.55 18.31
N ALA A 517 9.63 10.32 19.31
CA ALA A 517 9.25 11.72 19.45
C ALA A 517 9.73 12.58 18.27
N MET A 518 11.00 12.41 17.84
CA MET A 518 11.56 13.20 16.75
C MET A 518 10.93 12.86 15.39
N PHE A 519 10.53 11.61 15.14
CA PHE A 519 9.75 11.28 13.95
C PHE A 519 8.40 12.03 13.92
N ALA A 520 7.70 12.15 15.06
CA ALA A 520 6.48 12.97 15.14
C ALA A 520 6.77 14.46 14.87
N VAL A 521 7.85 15.01 15.45
CA VAL A 521 8.25 16.40 15.21
C VAL A 521 8.50 16.64 13.72
N VAL A 522 9.33 15.79 13.08
CA VAL A 522 9.62 15.88 11.64
C VAL A 522 8.34 15.76 10.81
N ALA A 523 7.46 14.81 11.15
CA ALA A 523 6.21 14.60 10.44
C ALA A 523 5.33 15.85 10.41
N VAL A 524 5.10 16.45 11.58
CA VAL A 524 4.22 17.61 11.75
C VAL A 524 4.84 18.87 11.15
N GLN A 525 6.13 19.11 11.39
CA GLN A 525 6.82 20.29 10.89
C GLN A 525 6.95 20.25 9.37
N ALA A 526 7.26 19.09 8.78
CA ALA A 526 7.28 18.93 7.33
C ALA A 526 5.88 19.13 6.72
N ALA A 527 4.83 18.57 7.34
CA ALA A 527 3.45 18.77 6.88
C ALA A 527 3.01 20.25 6.96
N ALA A 528 3.37 20.94 8.03
CA ALA A 528 3.07 22.35 8.24
C ALA A 528 3.81 23.25 7.25
N ALA A 529 5.09 22.98 6.99
CA ALA A 529 5.90 23.72 6.03
C ALA A 529 5.46 23.48 4.57
N ALA A 530 4.95 22.29 4.24
CA ALA A 530 4.39 21.98 2.91
C ALA A 530 3.01 22.63 2.65
N ARG A 531 2.34 23.10 3.71
CA ARG A 531 0.99 23.65 3.64
C ARG A 531 1.00 25.07 3.05
N PRO A 532 0.07 25.42 2.14
CA PRO A 532 0.06 26.73 1.48
C PRO A 532 -0.32 27.89 2.43
N VAL A 533 -1.07 27.58 3.49
CA VAL A 533 -1.53 28.58 4.48
C VAL A 533 -0.91 28.25 5.82
N ALA A 534 -0.17 29.19 6.39
CA ALA A 534 0.49 29.02 7.68
C ALA A 534 -0.49 28.62 8.79
N LEU A 535 -0.03 27.75 9.68
CA LEU A 535 -0.71 27.48 10.95
C LEU A 535 -0.40 28.60 11.94
N THR A 536 -1.32 28.87 12.87
CA THR A 536 -0.99 29.75 13.99
C THR A 536 0.09 29.08 14.85
N PRO A 537 1.01 29.84 15.47
CA PRO A 537 2.09 29.26 16.29
C PRO A 537 1.57 28.33 17.38
N VAL A 538 0.47 28.70 18.05
CA VAL A 538 -0.19 27.88 19.07
C VAL A 538 -0.69 26.55 18.51
N ARG A 539 -1.34 26.55 17.33
CA ARG A 539 -1.80 25.30 16.71
C ARG A 539 -0.64 24.43 16.27
N LEU A 540 0.42 25.02 15.72
CA LEU A 540 1.62 24.27 15.33
C LEU A 540 2.29 23.65 16.56
N ALA A 541 2.41 24.40 17.65
CA ALA A 541 2.96 23.92 18.91
C ALA A 541 2.15 22.73 19.46
N VAL A 542 0.83 22.87 19.59
CA VAL A 542 -0.04 21.77 20.07
C VAL A 542 0.05 20.54 19.17
N LEU A 543 -0.02 20.73 17.85
CA LEU A 543 0.07 19.63 16.89
C LEU A 543 1.44 18.95 16.86
N THR A 544 2.50 19.63 17.30
CA THR A 544 3.86 19.06 17.35
C THR A 544 4.12 18.39 18.69
N VAL A 545 3.85 19.09 19.79
CA VAL A 545 4.16 18.64 21.15
C VAL A 545 3.30 17.45 21.55
N ALA A 546 1.98 17.48 21.29
CA ALA A 546 1.12 16.39 21.76
C ALA A 546 1.48 15.02 21.14
N PRO A 547 1.66 14.88 19.81
CA PRO A 547 2.14 13.62 19.24
C PRO A 547 3.56 13.27 19.63
N ALA A 548 4.47 14.24 19.76
CA ALA A 548 5.84 13.98 20.17
C ALA A 548 5.93 13.46 21.61
N VAL A 549 5.15 14.02 22.54
CA VAL A 549 5.04 13.53 23.92
C VAL A 549 4.38 12.16 23.96
N LEU A 550 3.29 11.94 23.21
CA LEU A 550 2.61 10.64 23.16
C LEU A 550 3.54 9.54 22.63
N LEU A 551 4.20 9.76 21.49
CA LEU A 551 5.14 8.79 20.93
C LEU A 551 6.42 8.68 21.79
N GLY A 552 6.89 9.76 22.37
CA GLY A 552 8.04 9.73 23.28
C GLY A 552 7.76 8.90 24.54
N ALA A 553 6.60 9.10 25.17
CA ALA A 553 6.14 8.30 26.30
C ALA A 553 5.95 6.83 25.91
N GLY A 554 5.32 6.57 24.75
CA GLY A 554 5.21 5.23 24.19
C GLY A 554 6.57 4.56 24.01
N GLY A 555 7.55 5.26 23.44
CA GLY A 555 8.90 4.74 23.24
C GLY A 555 9.68 4.52 24.53
N ALA A 556 9.50 5.40 25.52
CA ALA A 556 10.09 5.23 26.85
C ALA A 556 9.51 4.00 27.55
N LEU A 557 8.19 3.81 27.48
CA LEU A 557 7.51 2.64 28.01
C LEU A 557 7.96 1.36 27.30
N THR A 558 7.96 1.34 25.96
CA THR A 558 8.46 0.20 25.18
C THR A 558 9.89 -0.14 25.60
N GLY A 559 10.81 0.83 25.57
CA GLY A 559 12.22 0.62 25.92
C GLY A 559 12.52 0.38 27.40
N ALA A 560 11.55 0.62 28.29
CA ALA A 560 11.60 0.21 29.70
C ALA A 560 11.12 -1.24 29.90
N GLY A 561 10.70 -1.89 28.82
CA GLY A 561 10.13 -3.23 28.88
C GLY A 561 8.64 -3.15 29.20
N VAL A 562 7.81 -2.99 28.19
CA VAL A 562 6.39 -3.28 28.29
C VAL A 562 6.12 -4.61 27.59
N SER A 563 5.17 -5.40 28.11
CA SER A 563 4.89 -6.74 27.55
C SER A 563 4.45 -6.67 26.09
N ASN A 564 4.73 -7.76 25.36
CA ASN A 564 4.41 -7.87 23.93
C ASN A 564 2.91 -7.67 23.62
N ASP A 565 2.04 -7.98 24.59
CA ASP A 565 0.59 -7.77 24.50
C ASP A 565 0.18 -6.30 24.34
N VAL A 566 1.05 -5.37 24.76
CA VAL A 566 0.81 -3.93 24.73
C VAL A 566 1.63 -3.24 23.63
N THR A 567 2.84 -3.73 23.33
CA THR A 567 3.73 -3.14 22.31
C THR A 567 3.13 -3.26 20.89
N GLY A 568 2.42 -4.34 20.58
CA GLY A 568 1.68 -4.49 19.32
C GLY A 568 0.68 -3.37 19.01
N GLY A 569 0.17 -2.67 20.03
CA GLY A 569 -0.71 -1.51 19.89
C GLY A 569 -0.04 -0.31 19.23
N GLY A 570 1.28 -0.19 19.31
CA GLY A 570 2.01 0.92 18.72
C GLY A 570 2.03 0.93 17.19
N LEU A 571 1.98 -0.25 16.55
CA LEU A 571 1.76 -0.38 15.10
C LEU A 571 0.47 0.33 14.68
N LEU A 572 -0.59 0.23 15.50
CA LEU A 572 -1.89 0.82 15.23
C LEU A 572 -1.84 2.35 15.15
N LEU A 573 -0.82 2.99 15.72
CA LEU A 573 -0.64 4.45 15.68
C LEU A 573 -0.01 4.99 14.38
N SER A 574 0.52 4.12 13.52
CA SER A 574 1.14 4.49 12.23
C SER A 574 0.17 5.22 11.30
N ALA A 575 -0.99 4.65 11.01
CA ALA A 575 -1.98 5.27 10.15
C ALA A 575 -2.66 6.51 10.78
N PRO A 576 -3.03 6.56 12.08
CA PRO A 576 -3.45 7.80 12.74
C PRO A 576 -2.46 8.95 12.51
N MET A 577 -1.15 8.69 12.67
CA MET A 577 -0.11 9.68 12.43
C MET A 577 -0.04 10.10 10.95
N MET A 578 -0.15 9.15 10.01
CA MET A 578 -0.21 9.46 8.58
C MET A 578 -1.46 10.29 8.23
N VAL A 579 -2.61 9.98 8.83
CA VAL A 579 -3.87 10.71 8.67
C VAL A 579 -3.74 12.12 9.24
N LEU A 580 -3.07 12.30 10.38
CA LEU A 580 -2.75 13.60 10.95
C LEU A 580 -1.87 14.43 9.99
N ALA A 581 -0.77 13.86 9.51
CA ALA A 581 0.13 14.51 8.56
C ALA A 581 -0.59 14.90 7.27
N ALA A 582 -1.38 13.98 6.70
CA ALA A 582 -2.21 14.25 5.53
C ALA A 582 -3.28 15.32 5.80
N GLY A 583 -3.82 15.37 7.02
CA GLY A 583 -4.75 16.38 7.52
C GLY A 583 -4.16 17.78 7.49
N ILE A 584 -2.95 17.91 8.04
CA ILE A 584 -2.20 19.16 8.04
C ILE A 584 -1.89 19.59 6.60
N LEU A 585 -1.40 18.67 5.76
CA LEU A 585 -1.07 18.93 4.34
C LEU A 585 -2.27 19.45 3.53
N ARG A 586 -3.46 18.88 3.76
CA ARG A 586 -4.66 19.19 2.98
C ARG A 586 -5.39 20.46 3.43
N GLY A 587 -5.27 20.84 4.70
CA GLY A 587 -5.91 22.03 5.28
C GLY A 587 -7.45 21.93 5.40
N ARG A 588 -8.11 23.09 5.61
CA ARG A 588 -9.55 23.23 5.98
C ARG A 588 -10.58 22.73 4.96
N ARG A 589 -10.18 22.26 3.76
CA ARG A 589 -11.12 21.93 2.67
C ARG A 589 -11.73 20.53 2.72
N ALA A 590 -11.35 19.70 3.68
CA ALA A 590 -11.92 18.37 3.81
C ALA A 590 -13.11 18.38 4.77
N ARG A 591 -14.25 17.83 4.31
CA ARG A 591 -15.44 17.63 5.15
C ARG A 591 -15.06 16.77 6.35
N SER A 592 -15.40 17.21 7.56
CA SER A 592 -15.06 16.53 8.83
C SER A 592 -15.37 15.03 8.81
N ALA A 593 -16.45 14.63 8.12
CA ALA A 593 -16.83 13.24 7.92
C ALA A 593 -15.74 12.37 7.25
N ILE A 594 -14.98 12.89 6.28
CA ILE A 594 -13.91 12.12 5.61
C ILE A 594 -12.76 11.86 6.59
N TRP A 595 -12.42 12.83 7.44
CA TRP A 595 -11.38 12.66 8.45
C TRP A 595 -11.81 11.70 9.54
N ILE A 596 -13.06 11.80 10.00
CA ILE A 596 -13.63 10.83 10.95
C ILE A 596 -13.56 9.43 10.35
N THR A 597 -13.96 9.24 9.08
CA THR A 597 -13.85 7.93 8.42
C THR A 597 -12.40 7.45 8.28
N LEU A 598 -11.46 8.34 7.94
CA LEU A 598 -10.04 7.98 7.82
C LEU A 598 -9.42 7.62 9.17
N VAL A 599 -9.78 8.34 10.24
CA VAL A 599 -9.36 8.02 11.61
C VAL A 599 -9.96 6.68 12.04
N LEU A 600 -11.24 6.45 11.80
CA LEU A 600 -11.89 5.17 12.12
C LEU A 600 -11.33 3.99 11.30
N ALA A 601 -10.95 4.22 10.04
CA ALA A 601 -10.31 3.20 9.19
C ALA A 601 -8.81 3.01 9.47
N SER A 602 -8.21 3.89 10.28
CA SER A 602 -6.76 3.92 10.48
C SER A 602 -6.21 2.66 11.15
N PRO A 603 -6.86 2.00 12.13
CA PRO A 603 -6.30 0.77 12.71
C PRO A 603 -6.15 -0.35 11.67
N ALA A 604 -7.16 -0.53 10.81
CA ALA A 604 -7.11 -1.51 9.72
C ALA A 604 -6.01 -1.17 8.70
N LEU A 605 -5.83 0.13 8.38
CA LEU A 605 -4.76 0.57 7.49
C LEU A 605 -3.38 0.37 8.13
N SER A 606 -3.22 0.65 9.43
CA SER A 606 -1.99 0.43 10.19
C SER A 606 -1.60 -1.05 10.17
N ALA A 607 -2.54 -1.96 10.39
CA ALA A 607 -2.28 -3.39 10.36
C ALA A 607 -1.82 -3.86 8.96
N LEU A 608 -2.41 -3.31 7.90
CA LEU A 608 -1.99 -3.54 6.52
C LEU A 608 -0.58 -3.04 6.22
N VAL A 609 -0.25 -1.84 6.71
CA VAL A 609 1.09 -1.28 6.60
C VAL A 609 2.09 -2.14 7.36
N GLY A 610 1.74 -2.59 8.57
CA GLY A 610 2.56 -3.50 9.36
C GLY A 610 2.81 -4.84 8.66
N ALA A 611 1.77 -5.48 8.13
CA ALA A 611 1.90 -6.74 7.39
C ALA A 611 2.73 -6.59 6.11
N ALA A 612 2.52 -5.52 5.34
CA ALA A 612 3.30 -5.26 4.14
C ALA A 612 4.76 -4.92 4.49
N ALA A 613 5.00 -4.19 5.58
CA ALA A 613 6.33 -3.87 6.08
C ALA A 613 7.08 -5.14 6.49
N LEU A 614 6.41 -6.05 7.20
CA LEU A 614 6.93 -7.36 7.58
C LEU A 614 7.43 -8.15 6.36
N ILE A 615 6.58 -8.29 5.34
CA ILE A 615 6.93 -9.02 4.10
C ILE A 615 8.13 -8.40 3.40
N LEU A 616 8.17 -7.07 3.27
CA LEU A 616 9.29 -6.39 2.63
C LEU A 616 10.58 -6.48 3.45
N SER A 617 10.46 -6.43 4.78
CA SER A 617 11.60 -6.55 5.67
C SER A 617 12.28 -7.90 5.60
N MET A 618 11.56 -9.00 5.29
CA MET A 618 12.19 -10.31 5.05
C MET A 618 13.29 -10.26 3.98
N PHE A 619 13.21 -9.30 3.05
CA PHE A 619 14.24 -9.07 2.03
C PHE A 619 15.20 -7.95 2.42
N VAL A 620 14.68 -6.79 2.84
CA VAL A 620 15.51 -5.60 3.07
C VAL A 620 16.37 -5.75 4.33
N ALA A 621 15.79 -6.22 5.44
CA ALA A 621 16.53 -6.40 6.69
C ALA A 621 17.62 -7.46 6.52
N ASN A 622 17.35 -8.56 5.81
CA ASN A 622 18.34 -9.58 5.49
C ASN A 622 19.56 -9.01 4.74
N LEU A 623 19.34 -8.12 3.78
CA LEU A 623 20.45 -7.45 3.08
C LEU A 623 21.26 -6.57 4.04
N LEU A 624 20.60 -5.81 4.92
CA LEU A 624 21.26 -4.94 5.88
C LEU A 624 22.08 -5.73 6.90
N PHE A 625 21.54 -6.83 7.43
CA PHE A 625 22.25 -7.73 8.32
C PHE A 625 23.46 -8.38 7.62
N ALA A 626 23.31 -8.82 6.36
CA ALA A 626 24.43 -9.37 5.59
C ALA A 626 25.55 -8.34 5.39
N VAL A 627 25.20 -7.08 5.11
CA VAL A 627 26.17 -5.97 5.05
C VAL A 627 26.86 -5.75 6.40
N ALA A 628 26.12 -5.88 7.51
CA ALA A 628 26.70 -5.83 8.86
C ALA A 628 27.53 -7.08 9.22
N GLY A 629 27.55 -8.12 8.39
CA GLY A 629 28.29 -9.36 8.66
C GLY A 629 27.61 -10.26 9.70
N SER A 630 26.34 -9.99 10.01
CA SER A 630 25.50 -10.80 10.88
C SER A 630 24.50 -11.60 10.06
N SER A 631 24.16 -12.81 10.50
CA SER A 631 23.00 -13.55 9.98
C SER A 631 21.75 -13.20 10.76
N TRP A 632 20.59 -13.40 10.13
CA TRP A 632 19.28 -13.24 10.75
C TRP A 632 19.18 -14.09 12.03
N ALA A 633 18.71 -13.50 13.14
CA ALA A 633 18.38 -14.28 14.33
C ALA A 633 17.11 -15.09 14.03
N ALA A 634 17.11 -16.38 14.40
CA ALA A 634 15.99 -17.29 14.11
C ALA A 634 14.64 -16.83 14.71
N ASP A 635 14.69 -15.93 15.70
CA ASP A 635 13.57 -15.60 16.57
C ASP A 635 13.05 -14.15 16.44
N GLY A 636 13.22 -13.49 15.28
CA GLY A 636 12.27 -12.41 14.97
C GLY A 636 12.50 -11.56 13.70
N LEU A 637 11.62 -10.58 13.49
CA LEU A 637 11.54 -9.76 12.28
C LEU A 637 11.69 -8.26 12.59
N SER A 638 12.71 -7.62 12.02
CA SER A 638 12.75 -6.16 11.96
C SER A 638 11.67 -5.65 11.00
N LEU A 639 10.84 -4.71 11.42
CA LEU A 639 9.75 -4.11 10.65
C LEU A 639 10.14 -2.80 9.96
N LEU A 640 11.10 -2.07 10.53
CA LEU A 640 11.42 -0.72 10.09
C LEU A 640 11.92 -0.64 8.63
N PRO A 641 12.86 -1.46 8.13
CA PRO A 641 13.38 -1.31 6.77
C PRO A 641 12.29 -1.48 5.70
N GLY A 642 11.42 -2.48 5.83
CA GLY A 642 10.27 -2.68 4.95
C GLY A 642 9.26 -1.52 5.05
N ALA A 643 9.04 -1.01 6.25
CA ALA A 643 8.17 0.13 6.47
C ALA A 643 8.67 1.40 5.80
N VAL A 644 9.98 1.70 5.87
CA VAL A 644 10.58 2.87 5.22
C VAL A 644 10.35 2.83 3.71
N VAL A 645 10.53 1.67 3.07
CA VAL A 645 10.29 1.50 1.63
C VAL A 645 8.83 1.79 1.28
N LEU A 646 7.88 1.21 2.02
CA LEU A 646 6.45 1.45 1.81
C LEU A 646 6.08 2.91 2.04
N ALA A 647 6.56 3.48 3.13
CA ALA A 647 6.24 4.83 3.57
C ALA A 647 6.84 5.89 2.63
N LEU A 648 7.96 5.62 1.97
CA LEU A 648 8.50 6.46 0.89
C LEU A 648 7.60 6.42 -0.35
N ILE A 649 7.17 5.23 -0.80
CA ILE A 649 6.27 5.08 -1.95
C ILE A 649 4.93 5.77 -1.68
N ALA A 650 4.34 5.49 -0.51
CA ALA A 650 3.10 6.09 -0.05
C ALA A 650 3.24 7.60 0.12
N GLY A 651 4.35 8.07 0.69
CA GLY A 651 4.65 9.48 0.86
C GLY A 651 4.75 10.24 -0.45
N VAL A 652 5.46 9.69 -1.45
CA VAL A 652 5.55 10.27 -2.79
C VAL A 652 4.18 10.33 -3.47
N ALA A 653 3.39 9.27 -3.37
CA ALA A 653 2.03 9.23 -3.90
C ALA A 653 1.10 10.25 -3.21
N ALA A 654 1.18 10.35 -1.88
CA ALA A 654 0.44 11.32 -1.08
C ALA A 654 0.84 12.75 -1.43
N ALA A 655 2.14 13.05 -1.50
CA ALA A 655 2.64 14.37 -1.88
C ALA A 655 2.15 14.79 -3.27
N ARG A 656 2.20 13.90 -4.28
CA ARG A 656 1.71 14.19 -5.63
C ARG A 656 0.21 14.42 -5.70
N THR A 657 -0.58 13.73 -4.87
CA THR A 657 -2.05 13.79 -4.92
C THR A 657 -2.63 14.93 -4.06
N LEU A 658 -1.99 15.22 -2.92
CA LEU A 658 -2.43 16.23 -1.96
C LEU A 658 -1.85 17.62 -2.28
N ILE A 659 -0.63 17.70 -2.83
CA ILE A 659 0.03 18.96 -3.17
C ILE A 659 -0.06 19.18 -4.68
N ARG A 660 -1.00 20.04 -5.05
CA ARG A 660 -1.26 20.42 -6.45
C ARG A 660 -0.47 21.68 -6.82
N PRO A 661 -0.10 21.84 -8.10
CA PRO A 661 0.37 23.13 -8.60
C PRO A 661 -0.68 24.18 -8.28
N GLY A 662 -0.24 25.35 -7.81
CA GLY A 662 -1.10 26.53 -7.83
C GLY A 662 -1.36 26.94 -9.28
N PRO A 663 -2.44 27.68 -9.58
CA PRO A 663 -2.58 28.31 -10.88
C PRO A 663 -1.41 29.27 -11.11
N ASP A 664 -0.83 29.25 -12.31
CA ASP A 664 0.25 30.15 -12.67
C ASP A 664 -0.27 31.60 -12.64
N PRO A 665 0.32 32.50 -11.83
CA PRO A 665 -0.12 33.88 -11.70
C PRO A 665 -0.12 34.63 -13.05
N LEU A 666 0.70 34.19 -14.00
CA LEU A 666 0.81 34.76 -15.35
C LEU A 666 -0.45 34.55 -16.20
N THR A 667 -1.26 33.52 -15.95
CA THR A 667 -2.52 33.32 -16.72
C THR A 667 -3.67 34.24 -16.29
N SER A 668 -3.56 34.91 -15.13
CA SER A 668 -4.56 35.90 -14.69
C SER A 668 -4.23 37.36 -15.05
N GLN A 669 -3.09 37.60 -15.73
CA GLN A 669 -2.63 38.94 -16.09
C GLN A 669 -2.75 39.29 -17.58
N HIS A 670 -3.43 38.47 -18.38
CA HIS A 670 -4.09 39.01 -19.57
C HIS A 670 -5.50 39.45 -19.16
N PRO A 671 -5.71 40.69 -18.70
CA PRO A 671 -7.04 41.25 -18.81
C PRO A 671 -7.41 41.16 -20.29
N ASP A 672 -8.63 40.71 -20.56
CA ASP A 672 -9.26 40.86 -21.86
C ASP A 672 -9.25 42.35 -22.25
N THR A 673 -8.13 42.81 -22.80
CA THR A 673 -8.02 44.02 -23.63
C THR A 673 -8.47 43.71 -25.06
N SER A 674 -9.29 42.68 -25.25
CA SER A 674 -10.25 42.57 -26.34
C SER A 674 -11.41 43.56 -26.09
N MET A 675 -11.02 44.83 -26.02
CA MET A 675 -11.84 45.99 -26.32
C MET A 675 -12.63 45.71 -27.61
N HIS A 676 -13.96 45.72 -27.48
CA HIS A 676 -14.81 46.67 -28.20
C HIS A 676 -14.26 47.23 -29.53
N LEU A 677 -14.25 46.41 -30.59
CA LEU A 677 -14.06 46.87 -31.97
C LEU A 677 -15.15 46.35 -32.94
N CYS A 678 -16.38 46.19 -32.45
CA CYS A 678 -17.57 45.97 -33.30
C CYS A 678 -18.75 46.82 -32.83
N GLN A 679 -18.64 48.14 -32.97
CA GLN A 679 -19.77 49.05 -33.22
C GLN A 679 -19.26 50.17 -34.14
N ASN A 680 -19.45 49.97 -35.45
CA ASN A 680 -19.74 50.99 -36.45
C ASN A 680 -20.21 50.30 -37.73
#